data_AF-A0A2E4QI88-F1
#
_entry.id   AF-A0A2E4QI88-F1
#
_cell.length_a   1.000
_cell.length_b   1.000
_cell.length_c   1.000
_cell.angle_alpha   90.00
_cell.angle_beta   90.00
_cell.angle_gamma   90.00
#
_symmetry.space_group_name_H-M   'P 1'
#
loop_
_entity.id
_entity.type
_entity.pdbx_description
1 polymer ?
#
loop_
_entity_poly.entity_id
_entity_poly.type
_entity_poly.pdbx_seq_one_letter_code
_entity_poly.pdbx_strand_id
1 'polypeptide(L)'
;MSLLFIISTVNPIMTENFSFEDSNSQSTSGRSVHYGNWVAHREVPVDVGCNNFWSDPLFDSSSDGIIAMYARECFSGYSDVVLFDVVDLLLIESIEIEQDLNFLQFSPDGEYLALASPENVKIYSTSNWEVLLDEDISNYYIQDMTWSGDSNRLVVATGNNGGHMYEGPDWDEVEGTTSNGGLVAHHPSEDKLWYLNSDGTGNVYEYQNVPLAGYQWVMTRSFTVANVEEMISSPDGSELLFTDSYSTYIYTTSDYTQEEVIDATGPSYSFDGSTMLIGANYWADYGIQLISTDDWSLEGRFNPESYGEYAFSSNDSEIFLFTREDSSLLQLTGYMPDTDSDGVADYRDECPETDSDEDSNSAGCAPSQRDTDLDGINDRDDLCPRTKSNASIDGYGCSVAQLTDSDNDGVSDSDDVCPNTSLDAIPDRKGCSSTQRDVDGDGVVDDLDECPLYADNDCPRVVFWDTSTSEIENSSGYVGIEISPDGQYIAAFDYYSNLHILNSEFQSFYVIPGGYYNYISDIEWSPVDNDLLIFWNTYWSDEGCPYQVWNGTTQILSEEFDSYDDCTQINRDTVRFSPDGTKFAFTGFSWINYRTTTIIKDFSTHTTLLEDNDFSVDYLDFTTDGGSLIGGDGYQFIMWDTTEYEFVKSSRAKNTDMFYLTPDGNYILTSDDENLEFYKTSDLELSKTTKLTVNESEITDITFSRSGDLMYASVMVGYCSWGCEEGEGALTKLHSYDIDGNELVLLRSSEIINTVNILSPVYHPLEQSAYIKPDHLSNYTEWRPDSDGDGFIDTIDECPGTSLDVEVDESGCGGDQLDDDGDGLANFEDLCPDSPDGIGTDENGCTNQQVDEDFDGICNEDAPSDGPSNCVGKDQCPGSASGIIIDSNGCSWAQQDNDGDGVINVDDLCEDTEIAGDADENGCDRKQRDSDDDSINDYWDDCESTLVGDVIDDVGCSDIQVDSDSDTVCDQGAASSGPSNCTSIDTCPNTGVNESVDVNGCSWNQLDDDGDGIFNKFDQCPGTMADSVAPNGCSTWQADTDGDGVYDANDECANTDPQQVANSKGCSSQQNELIGTSSNNEFLSSKTLVGGAGFVIVLLAALLLLRKKRSGTYDGESEVEYPNYATRGNMREGREWLEYPQGSDEWFYRDPSTQQWVHRK
;
A
#
# COMPACT_ATOMS: atom_id res chain seq x y z
N MET A 1 75.05 -18.55 13.06
CA MET A 1 76.08 -18.31 12.01
C MET A 1 75.54 -17.15 11.17
N SER A 2 76.17 -15.98 11.18
CA SER A 2 77.40 -15.64 10.43
C SER A 2 77.06 -15.39 8.95
N LEU A 3 76.79 -14.13 8.58
CA LEU A 3 77.74 -13.18 7.94
C LEU A 3 78.20 -13.66 6.54
N LEU A 4 77.89 -13.00 5.41
CA LEU A 4 78.02 -11.57 5.01
C LEU A 4 79.48 -11.21 4.64
N PHE A 5 79.65 -10.37 3.60
CA PHE A 5 80.87 -9.87 2.92
C PHE A 5 81.33 -10.69 1.68
N ILE A 6 81.95 -10.11 0.64
CA ILE A 6 82.69 -8.82 0.53
C ILE A 6 82.46 -8.21 -0.89
N ILE A 7 81.90 -6.98 -1.01
CA ILE A 7 82.54 -5.64 -1.23
C ILE A 7 82.66 -5.17 -2.71
N SER A 8 82.44 -3.87 -2.91
CA SER A 8 82.37 -3.12 -4.18
C SER A 8 83.60 -2.23 -4.46
N THR A 9 83.69 -1.64 -5.67
CA THR A 9 84.63 -0.53 -5.99
C THR A 9 84.04 0.56 -6.91
N VAL A 10 83.26 1.47 -6.31
CA VAL A 10 83.22 2.95 -6.50
C VAL A 10 83.83 3.65 -7.76
N ASN A 11 82.96 4.41 -8.46
CA ASN A 11 83.05 5.86 -8.79
C ASN A 11 84.13 6.44 -9.77
N PRO A 12 84.01 7.71 -10.27
CA PRO A 12 82.80 8.58 -10.51
C PRO A 12 82.83 9.50 -11.79
N ILE A 13 81.68 10.18 -12.06
CA ILE A 13 81.50 11.50 -12.74
C ILE A 13 81.93 11.66 -14.22
N MET A 14 80.94 11.92 -15.10
CA MET A 14 80.76 13.22 -15.79
C MET A 14 79.30 13.40 -16.27
N THR A 15 78.96 14.60 -16.74
CA THR A 15 77.59 15.12 -16.91
C THR A 15 77.11 15.18 -18.36
N GLU A 16 75.78 15.20 -18.53
CA GLU A 16 75.02 15.69 -19.69
C GLU A 16 75.27 15.00 -21.05
N ASN A 17 74.41 14.02 -21.35
CA ASN A 17 73.56 14.04 -22.54
C ASN A 17 72.15 13.59 -22.10
N PHE A 18 71.10 14.13 -22.71
CA PHE A 18 69.77 13.53 -22.61
C PHE A 18 69.74 12.29 -23.53
N SER A 19 69.73 11.11 -22.94
CA SER A 19 68.98 9.98 -23.48
C SER A 19 67.56 10.07 -22.93
N PHE A 20 66.55 9.78 -23.75
CA PHE A 20 65.36 9.16 -23.22
C PHE A 20 65.81 7.77 -22.75
N GLU A 21 65.90 7.60 -21.42
CA GLU A 21 65.86 6.26 -20.82
C GLU A 21 64.40 5.80 -20.83
N ASP A 22 64.18 4.49 -20.87
CA ASP A 22 62.86 3.89 -21.07
C ASP A 22 61.88 4.39 -20.00
N SER A 23 60.92 5.23 -20.42
CA SER A 23 59.64 5.29 -19.74
C SER A 23 59.01 3.91 -19.85
N ASN A 24 58.63 3.30 -18.72
CA ASN A 24 57.64 2.25 -18.78
C ASN A 24 56.43 2.83 -19.53
N SER A 25 56.16 2.32 -20.74
CA SER A 25 54.78 2.12 -21.11
C SER A 25 54.15 1.34 -19.96
N GLN A 26 53.08 1.87 -19.37
CA GLN A 26 52.20 0.98 -18.62
C GLN A 26 51.73 -0.04 -19.64
N SER A 27 52.00 -1.31 -19.36
CA SER A 27 51.39 -2.38 -20.12
C SER A 27 49.90 -2.24 -19.91
N THR A 28 49.16 -1.96 -20.99
CA THR A 28 47.83 -2.54 -21.16
C THR A 28 47.92 -4.02 -20.82
N SER A 29 46.89 -4.56 -20.19
CA SER A 29 46.77 -6.00 -19.95
C SER A 29 46.95 -6.69 -21.30
N GLY A 30 47.95 -7.57 -21.42
CA GLY A 30 48.25 -8.29 -22.66
C GLY A 30 47.25 -9.41 -22.94
N ARG A 31 45.96 -9.05 -22.97
CA ARG A 31 44.82 -9.84 -23.42
C ARG A 31 44.28 -9.12 -24.66
N SER A 32 44.28 -9.78 -25.81
CA SER A 32 43.38 -9.40 -26.91
C SER A 32 41.96 -9.89 -26.58
N VAL A 33 40.95 -9.41 -27.31
CA VAL A 33 39.50 -9.56 -27.03
C VAL A 33 38.96 -11.01 -27.08
N HIS A 34 39.81 -12.03 -27.13
CA HIS A 34 39.45 -13.39 -27.56
C HIS A 34 39.19 -14.36 -26.38
N TYR A 35 39.04 -13.85 -25.15
CA TYR A 35 38.88 -14.66 -23.94
C TYR A 35 37.91 -14.01 -22.94
N GLY A 36 36.70 -14.55 -22.86
CA GLY A 36 35.62 -14.12 -21.97
C GLY A 36 34.27 -14.59 -22.52
N ASN A 37 33.19 -14.15 -21.89
CA ASN A 37 32.01 -13.72 -22.64
C ASN A 37 32.23 -12.26 -23.09
N TRP A 38 31.24 -11.65 -23.73
CA TRP A 38 31.30 -10.25 -24.17
C TRP A 38 30.04 -9.52 -23.72
N VAL A 39 30.20 -8.30 -23.22
CA VAL A 39 29.09 -7.44 -22.81
C VAL A 39 29.21 -6.06 -23.45
N ALA A 40 28.05 -5.46 -23.76
CA ALA A 40 27.97 -4.07 -24.17
C ALA A 40 28.36 -3.19 -22.98
N HIS A 41 29.48 -2.48 -23.06
CA HIS A 41 29.98 -1.65 -21.96
C HIS A 41 29.74 -0.15 -22.18
N ARG A 42 29.32 0.23 -23.39
CA ARG A 42 28.89 1.57 -23.77
C ARG A 42 28.11 1.51 -25.07
N GLU A 43 27.11 2.38 -25.19
CA GLU A 43 26.31 2.52 -26.39
C GLU A 43 26.06 4.00 -26.66
N VAL A 44 26.04 4.39 -27.93
CA VAL A 44 25.84 5.78 -28.35
C VAL A 44 24.84 5.79 -29.51
N PRO A 45 23.69 6.48 -29.37
CA PRO A 45 22.80 6.72 -30.51
C PRO A 45 23.46 7.75 -31.43
N VAL A 46 23.45 7.49 -32.74
CA VAL A 46 24.19 8.30 -33.71
C VAL A 46 23.27 8.93 -34.75
N ASP A 47 23.07 10.24 -34.62
CA ASP A 47 22.44 11.05 -35.65
C ASP A 47 23.44 11.29 -36.81
N VAL A 48 23.15 10.68 -37.96
CA VAL A 48 23.88 10.86 -39.22
C VAL A 48 23.17 11.83 -40.18
N GLY A 49 22.21 12.61 -39.68
CA GLY A 49 21.36 13.52 -40.46
C GLY A 49 20.28 12.82 -41.30
N CYS A 50 20.18 11.49 -41.24
CA CYS A 50 19.28 10.71 -42.09
C CYS A 50 18.04 10.17 -41.35
N ASN A 51 16.86 10.49 -41.88
CA ASN A 51 15.60 9.87 -41.47
C ASN A 51 15.16 8.86 -42.55
N ASN A 52 15.06 7.58 -42.19
CA ASN A 52 14.73 6.44 -43.07
C ASN A 52 15.81 6.11 -44.13
N PHE A 53 16.51 5.00 -43.91
CA PHE A 53 17.54 4.42 -44.78
C PHE A 53 17.27 2.91 -45.02
N TRP A 54 17.58 2.42 -46.22
CA TRP A 54 17.06 1.14 -46.73
C TRP A 54 18.10 0.03 -46.89
N SER A 55 19.37 0.34 -46.64
CA SER A 55 20.49 -0.61 -46.74
C SER A 55 21.41 -0.46 -45.54
N ASP A 56 22.23 -1.47 -45.30
CA ASP A 56 23.17 -1.51 -44.18
C ASP A 56 24.15 -0.32 -44.26
N PRO A 57 24.67 0.21 -43.13
CA PRO A 57 25.55 1.38 -43.16
C PRO A 57 26.89 1.11 -43.87
N LEU A 58 27.72 2.15 -44.00
CA LEU A 58 29.17 1.99 -44.17
C LEU A 58 29.84 2.33 -42.83
N PHE A 59 30.85 1.54 -42.49
CA PHE A 59 31.58 1.61 -41.23
C PHE A 59 33.06 1.30 -41.51
N ASP A 60 33.98 2.11 -40.98
CA ASP A 60 35.42 1.79 -40.96
C ASP A 60 36.11 2.45 -39.76
N SER A 61 37.29 1.92 -39.40
CA SER A 61 38.09 2.38 -38.26
C SER A 61 39.55 2.62 -38.66
N SER A 62 40.13 3.71 -38.16
CA SER A 62 41.51 4.11 -38.44
C SER A 62 42.47 3.59 -37.38
N SER A 63 43.72 3.31 -37.76
CA SER A 63 44.78 2.92 -36.81
C SER A 63 45.12 4.02 -35.79
N ASP A 64 44.74 5.27 -36.06
CA ASP A 64 44.92 6.42 -35.16
C ASP A 64 43.76 6.57 -34.14
N GLY A 65 42.74 5.69 -34.19
CA GLY A 65 41.63 5.68 -33.24
C GLY A 65 40.45 6.56 -33.64
N ILE A 66 40.08 6.57 -34.92
CA ILE A 66 38.89 7.28 -35.42
C ILE A 66 37.94 6.26 -36.07
N ILE A 67 36.66 6.32 -35.73
CA ILE A 67 35.58 5.59 -36.42
C ILE A 67 34.92 6.54 -37.43
N ALA A 68 34.66 6.08 -38.65
CA ALA A 68 33.90 6.79 -39.67
C ALA A 68 32.64 5.99 -40.04
N MET A 69 31.47 6.64 -39.96
CA MET A 69 30.18 5.96 -40.14
C MET A 69 29.23 6.77 -41.03
N TYR A 70 28.37 6.06 -41.77
CA TYR A 70 27.53 6.65 -42.82
C TYR A 70 26.33 5.77 -43.17
N ALA A 71 25.12 6.33 -43.35
CA ALA A 71 23.94 5.57 -43.77
C ALA A 71 23.66 5.67 -45.29
N ARG A 72 23.49 4.50 -45.94
CA ARG A 72 23.23 4.37 -47.38
C ARG A 72 21.74 4.46 -47.74
N GLU A 73 21.44 5.08 -48.89
CA GLU A 73 20.08 5.23 -49.47
C GLU A 73 19.09 6.00 -48.56
N CYS A 74 19.46 7.24 -48.20
CA CYS A 74 18.64 8.09 -47.34
C CYS A 74 17.38 8.65 -48.03
N PHE A 75 16.23 8.67 -47.35
CA PHE A 75 14.97 9.14 -47.96
C PHE A 75 14.86 10.68 -48.07
N SER A 76 15.48 11.43 -47.16
CA SER A 76 15.31 12.89 -47.04
C SER A 76 16.41 13.74 -47.70
N GLY A 77 17.47 13.12 -48.22
CA GLY A 77 18.66 13.80 -48.73
C GLY A 77 19.80 12.82 -48.90
N TYR A 78 20.94 13.11 -48.29
CA TYR A 78 22.02 12.16 -48.05
C TYR A 78 22.30 12.16 -46.54
N SER A 79 22.83 11.05 -46.02
CA SER A 79 23.48 11.01 -44.70
C SER A 79 24.75 11.84 -44.73
N ASP A 80 25.14 12.42 -43.61
CA ASP A 80 26.51 12.89 -43.38
C ASP A 80 27.44 11.69 -43.13
N VAL A 81 28.76 11.88 -43.28
CA VAL A 81 29.77 10.98 -42.70
C VAL A 81 30.18 11.52 -41.34
N VAL A 82 29.82 10.82 -40.27
CA VAL A 82 30.14 11.21 -38.90
C VAL A 82 31.41 10.52 -38.41
N LEU A 83 32.20 11.23 -37.61
CA LEU A 83 33.54 10.81 -37.19
C LEU A 83 33.66 10.84 -35.67
N PHE A 84 33.98 9.70 -35.05
CA PHE A 84 34.06 9.53 -33.58
C PHE A 84 35.45 9.09 -33.12
N ASP A 85 35.85 9.55 -31.93
CA ASP A 85 37.06 9.08 -31.25
C ASP A 85 36.84 7.68 -30.63
N VAL A 86 37.72 6.72 -30.93
CA VAL A 86 37.63 5.33 -30.44
C VAL A 86 37.74 5.22 -28.92
N VAL A 87 38.45 6.13 -28.25
CA VAL A 87 38.70 6.04 -26.80
C VAL A 87 37.49 6.54 -26.02
N ASP A 88 36.96 7.71 -26.38
CA ASP A 88 35.93 8.41 -25.58
C ASP A 88 34.52 8.43 -26.24
N LEU A 89 34.37 7.94 -27.49
CA LEU A 89 33.17 8.08 -28.33
C LEU A 89 32.64 9.53 -28.39
N LEU A 90 33.56 10.48 -28.52
CA LEU A 90 33.24 11.89 -28.76
C LEU A 90 33.22 12.16 -30.27
N LEU A 91 32.23 12.92 -30.74
CA LEU A 91 32.15 13.38 -32.12
C LEU A 91 33.31 14.34 -32.42
N ILE A 92 34.13 14.00 -33.40
CA ILE A 92 35.28 14.77 -33.88
C ILE A 92 34.85 15.79 -34.94
N GLU A 93 34.04 15.36 -35.91
CA GLU A 93 33.61 16.16 -37.07
C GLU A 93 32.38 15.50 -37.74
N SER A 94 31.58 16.28 -38.49
CA SER A 94 30.60 15.75 -39.45
C SER A 94 30.88 16.27 -40.85
N ILE A 95 30.92 15.38 -41.85
CA ILE A 95 31.21 15.72 -43.24
C ILE A 95 29.93 15.60 -44.07
N GLU A 96 29.32 16.75 -44.37
CA GLU A 96 28.24 16.88 -45.38
C GLU A 96 28.71 16.33 -46.74
N ILE A 97 27.89 15.50 -47.40
CA ILE A 97 28.15 14.98 -48.75
C ILE A 97 27.00 15.24 -49.74
N GLU A 98 27.33 15.33 -51.04
CA GLU A 98 26.40 15.70 -52.11
C GLU A 98 25.86 14.50 -52.93
N GLN A 99 26.23 13.26 -52.58
CA GLN A 99 25.88 12.01 -53.29
C GLN A 99 25.97 10.81 -52.34
N ASP A 100 25.23 9.72 -52.61
CA ASP A 100 25.37 8.47 -51.85
C ASP A 100 26.76 7.82 -52.04
N LEU A 101 27.31 7.21 -50.97
CA LEU A 101 28.60 6.51 -51.03
C LEU A 101 28.44 5.01 -51.29
N ASN A 102 29.35 4.48 -52.13
CA ASN A 102 29.55 3.04 -52.29
C ASN A 102 30.65 2.51 -51.35
N PHE A 103 31.70 3.32 -51.12
CA PHE A 103 32.87 2.94 -50.32
C PHE A 103 33.33 4.10 -49.43
N LEU A 104 33.82 3.74 -48.25
CA LEU A 104 34.39 4.58 -47.22
C LEU A 104 35.54 3.76 -46.60
N GLN A 105 36.78 4.24 -46.66
CA GLN A 105 37.97 3.53 -46.14
C GLN A 105 39.07 4.50 -45.67
N PHE A 106 39.57 4.34 -44.46
CA PHE A 106 40.80 4.96 -43.97
C PHE A 106 42.04 4.37 -44.65
N SER A 107 43.12 5.15 -44.72
CA SER A 107 44.44 4.64 -45.07
C SER A 107 44.99 3.75 -43.96
N PRO A 108 45.81 2.72 -44.26
CA PRO A 108 46.39 1.79 -43.27
C PRO A 108 47.32 2.40 -42.19
N ASP A 109 47.51 3.71 -42.20
CA ASP A 109 48.25 4.51 -41.20
C ASP A 109 47.39 5.60 -40.55
N GLY A 110 46.10 5.70 -40.88
CA GLY A 110 45.16 6.68 -40.32
C GLY A 110 45.32 8.12 -40.80
N GLU A 111 46.34 8.47 -41.61
CA GLU A 111 46.56 9.86 -42.06
C GLU A 111 45.46 10.37 -43.05
N TYR A 112 44.75 9.46 -43.74
CA TYR A 112 43.80 9.80 -44.80
C TYR A 112 42.48 9.02 -44.71
N LEU A 113 41.38 9.63 -45.17
CA LEU A 113 40.07 8.99 -45.35
C LEU A 113 39.65 9.12 -46.82
N ALA A 114 39.41 8.00 -47.50
CA ALA A 114 38.88 7.96 -48.87
C ALA A 114 37.38 7.68 -48.88
N LEU A 115 36.63 8.50 -49.62
CA LEU A 115 35.20 8.36 -49.86
C LEU A 115 34.96 8.22 -51.36
N ALA A 116 34.11 7.27 -51.78
CA ALA A 116 33.81 7.04 -53.18
C ALA A 116 32.30 6.88 -53.43
N SER A 117 31.72 7.81 -54.18
CA SER A 117 30.37 7.73 -54.73
C SER A 117 30.37 7.00 -56.08
N PRO A 118 29.20 6.68 -56.67
CA PRO A 118 29.12 6.16 -58.04
C PRO A 118 29.78 7.02 -59.14
N GLU A 119 30.00 8.32 -58.90
CA GLU A 119 30.52 9.27 -59.90
C GLU A 119 31.81 10.02 -59.47
N ASN A 120 32.22 9.96 -58.21
CA ASN A 120 33.28 10.82 -57.64
C ASN A 120 34.11 10.11 -56.57
N VAL A 121 35.40 10.45 -56.47
CA VAL A 121 36.32 9.97 -55.43
C VAL A 121 36.96 11.15 -54.73
N LYS A 122 36.97 11.12 -53.40
CA LYS A 122 37.60 12.12 -52.54
C LYS A 122 38.59 11.49 -51.57
N ILE A 123 39.61 12.24 -51.19
CA ILE A 123 40.53 11.91 -50.11
C ILE A 123 40.62 13.13 -49.17
N TYR A 124 40.42 12.90 -47.88
CA TYR A 124 40.53 13.88 -46.81
C TYR A 124 41.78 13.59 -45.96
N SER A 125 42.43 14.62 -45.43
CA SER A 125 43.45 14.47 -44.37
C SER A 125 42.76 14.38 -43.01
N THR A 126 42.98 13.31 -42.24
CA THR A 126 42.34 13.15 -40.92
C THR A 126 42.85 14.18 -39.90
N SER A 127 44.06 14.69 -40.09
CA SER A 127 44.69 15.68 -39.19
C SER A 127 44.01 17.06 -39.16
N ASN A 128 43.14 17.36 -40.12
CA ASN A 128 42.46 18.66 -40.25
C ASN A 128 41.20 18.68 -41.13
N TRP A 129 40.73 17.52 -41.60
CA TRP A 129 39.59 17.32 -42.51
C TRP A 129 39.62 18.14 -43.81
N GLU A 130 40.79 18.61 -44.25
CA GLU A 130 40.93 19.26 -45.56
C GLU A 130 40.92 18.23 -46.70
N VAL A 131 40.12 18.51 -47.73
CA VAL A 131 40.05 17.71 -48.97
C VAL A 131 41.35 17.85 -49.76
N LEU A 132 42.02 16.73 -49.98
CA LEU A 132 43.27 16.62 -50.76
C LEU A 132 43.02 16.20 -52.22
N LEU A 133 42.01 15.34 -52.45
CA LEU A 133 41.58 14.88 -53.77
C LEU A 133 40.06 15.04 -53.91
N ASP A 134 39.60 15.46 -55.08
CA ASP A 134 38.18 15.51 -55.47
C ASP A 134 38.08 15.35 -57.01
N GLU A 135 37.91 14.13 -57.50
CA GLU A 135 37.98 13.78 -58.93
C GLU A 135 36.66 13.23 -59.48
N ASP A 136 36.26 13.74 -60.65
CA ASP A 136 35.04 13.35 -61.39
C ASP A 136 35.35 12.16 -62.30
N ILE A 137 34.86 10.97 -61.90
CA ILE A 137 35.00 9.73 -62.66
C ILE A 137 33.66 9.16 -63.16
N SER A 138 32.63 10.02 -63.28
CA SER A 138 31.26 9.77 -63.79
C SER A 138 31.12 9.05 -65.15
N ASN A 139 32.24 8.80 -65.84
CA ASN A 139 32.30 8.05 -67.10
C ASN A 139 32.59 6.56 -66.89
N TYR A 140 32.80 6.14 -65.64
CA TYR A 140 33.15 4.79 -65.21
C TYR A 140 32.16 4.29 -64.15
N TYR A 141 32.32 3.05 -63.72
CA TYR A 141 31.55 2.47 -62.62
C TYR A 141 32.56 1.84 -61.65
N ILE A 142 32.69 2.42 -60.46
CA ILE A 142 33.54 1.90 -59.39
C ILE A 142 32.95 0.55 -58.95
N GLN A 143 33.81 -0.46 -58.88
CA GLN A 143 33.46 -1.81 -58.42
C GLN A 143 34.18 -2.20 -57.13
N ASP A 144 35.31 -1.56 -56.83
CA ASP A 144 36.15 -1.87 -55.67
C ASP A 144 37.18 -0.75 -55.43
N MET A 145 37.71 -0.65 -54.21
CA MET A 145 38.69 0.34 -53.79
C MET A 145 39.66 -0.28 -52.78
N THR A 146 40.97 -0.01 -52.94
CA THR A 146 42.00 -0.54 -52.03
C THR A 146 43.18 0.43 -51.89
N TRP A 147 43.68 0.58 -50.67
CA TRP A 147 44.89 1.32 -50.33
C TRP A 147 46.14 0.44 -50.48
N SER A 148 47.30 1.05 -50.82
CA SER A 148 48.58 0.39 -50.56
C SER A 148 48.91 0.43 -49.07
N GLY A 149 49.45 -0.64 -48.49
CA GLY A 149 49.80 -0.72 -47.06
C GLY A 149 51.02 0.11 -46.63
N ASP A 150 51.49 1.01 -47.49
CA ASP A 150 52.37 2.13 -47.16
C ASP A 150 51.64 3.49 -47.23
N SER A 151 50.30 3.47 -47.33
CA SER A 151 49.33 4.58 -47.48
C SER A 151 49.54 5.55 -48.65
N ASN A 152 50.68 5.50 -49.33
CA ASN A 152 51.02 6.45 -50.39
C ASN A 152 50.18 6.30 -51.67
N ARG A 153 49.35 5.26 -51.84
CA ARG A 153 48.53 5.08 -53.06
C ARG A 153 47.12 4.58 -52.78
N LEU A 154 46.16 5.14 -53.51
CA LEU A 154 44.78 4.64 -53.61
C LEU A 154 44.56 4.03 -55.00
N VAL A 155 43.93 2.86 -55.07
CA VAL A 155 43.53 2.20 -56.33
C VAL A 155 42.02 2.05 -56.37
N VAL A 156 41.40 2.59 -57.42
CA VAL A 156 39.94 2.61 -57.63
C VAL A 156 39.62 1.77 -58.86
N ALA A 157 39.11 0.56 -58.67
CA ALA A 157 38.87 -0.37 -59.76
C ALA A 157 37.54 -0.09 -60.49
N THR A 158 37.63 0.03 -61.81
CA THR A 158 36.49 0.36 -62.69
C THR A 158 36.22 -0.71 -63.75
N GLY A 159 36.83 -1.90 -63.63
CA GLY A 159 36.75 -2.97 -64.64
C GLY A 159 37.44 -2.64 -65.98
N ASN A 160 38.16 -1.51 -66.10
CA ASN A 160 38.72 -1.03 -67.37
C ASN A 160 40.18 -0.58 -67.21
N ASN A 161 41.11 -1.20 -67.95
CA ASN A 161 42.54 -0.86 -67.98
C ASN A 161 43.25 -0.71 -66.62
N GLY A 162 42.80 -1.42 -65.58
CA GLY A 162 43.36 -1.37 -64.22
C GLY A 162 42.66 -0.42 -63.26
N GLY A 163 41.66 0.35 -63.70
CA GLY A 163 41.06 1.40 -62.88
C GLY A 163 41.93 2.66 -62.82
N HIS A 164 41.62 3.53 -61.86
CA HIS A 164 42.41 4.72 -61.55
C HIS A 164 43.36 4.44 -60.38
N MET A 165 44.47 5.17 -60.33
CA MET A 165 45.50 5.02 -59.30
C MET A 165 46.07 6.40 -58.99
N TYR A 166 46.05 6.79 -57.72
CA TYR A 166 46.48 8.10 -57.23
C TYR A 166 47.67 7.92 -56.27
N GLU A 167 48.68 8.79 -56.34
CA GLU A 167 49.91 8.67 -55.52
C GLU A 167 50.16 9.94 -54.69
N GLY A 168 50.15 9.81 -53.37
CA GLY A 168 50.38 10.88 -52.40
C GLY A 168 51.85 11.33 -52.32
N PRO A 169 52.15 12.48 -51.67
CA PRO A 169 51.20 13.38 -51.00
C PRO A 169 50.58 14.43 -51.93
N ASP A 170 50.98 14.48 -53.21
CA ASP A 170 50.42 15.40 -54.21
C ASP A 170 49.10 14.88 -54.83
N TRP A 171 48.80 13.57 -54.68
CA TRP A 171 47.58 12.86 -55.12
C TRP A 171 47.27 12.93 -56.63
N ASP A 172 48.27 13.22 -57.47
CA ASP A 172 48.19 13.11 -58.94
C ASP A 172 47.85 11.66 -59.39
N GLU A 173 47.10 11.52 -60.49
CA GLU A 173 46.86 10.21 -61.16
C GLU A 173 48.14 9.67 -61.81
N VAL A 174 48.44 8.38 -61.58
CA VAL A 174 49.64 7.67 -62.10
C VAL A 174 49.29 6.51 -63.04
N GLU A 175 50.26 6.06 -63.85
CA GLU A 175 50.05 4.91 -64.76
C GLU A 175 49.88 3.59 -63.96
N GLY A 176 48.61 3.21 -63.75
CA GLY A 176 48.21 1.96 -63.08
C GLY A 176 48.48 0.69 -63.89
N THR A 177 47.61 -0.33 -63.74
CA THR A 177 47.84 -1.64 -64.34
C THR A 177 47.31 -1.75 -65.78
N THR A 178 47.06 -2.97 -66.27
CA THR A 178 46.38 -3.23 -67.56
C THR A 178 45.27 -4.26 -67.39
N SER A 179 44.75 -4.38 -66.16
CA SER A 179 43.70 -5.34 -65.80
C SER A 179 42.35 -4.93 -66.41
N ASN A 180 41.37 -5.84 -66.37
CA ASN A 180 39.95 -5.49 -66.52
C ASN A 180 39.12 -6.17 -65.41
N GLY A 181 39.77 -6.54 -64.31
CA GLY A 181 39.11 -7.04 -63.11
C GLY A 181 38.26 -5.95 -62.46
N GLY A 182 37.12 -6.34 -61.90
CA GLY A 182 36.23 -5.47 -61.14
C GLY A 182 36.74 -5.29 -59.71
N LEU A 183 37.15 -6.40 -59.07
CA LEU A 183 37.71 -6.39 -57.72
C LEU A 183 39.24 -6.24 -57.76
N VAL A 184 39.81 -5.60 -56.73
CA VAL A 184 41.24 -5.30 -56.57
C VAL A 184 41.66 -5.38 -55.09
N ALA A 185 42.79 -6.02 -54.82
CA ALA A 185 43.41 -6.01 -53.48
C ALA A 185 44.89 -5.65 -53.61
N HIS A 186 45.40 -4.80 -52.73
CA HIS A 186 46.83 -4.54 -52.58
C HIS A 186 47.43 -5.48 -51.53
N HIS A 187 48.68 -5.90 -51.74
CA HIS A 187 49.45 -6.59 -50.73
C HIS A 187 49.92 -5.58 -49.66
N PRO A 188 49.70 -5.80 -48.36
CA PRO A 188 50.01 -4.80 -47.33
C PRO A 188 51.48 -4.35 -47.35
N SER A 189 52.43 -5.30 -47.45
CA SER A 189 53.88 -5.01 -47.31
C SER A 189 54.71 -5.02 -48.62
N GLU A 190 54.10 -5.18 -49.80
CA GLU A 190 54.83 -5.25 -51.08
C GLU A 190 54.10 -4.49 -52.20
N ASP A 191 54.83 -3.98 -53.20
CA ASP A 191 54.25 -3.40 -54.42
C ASP A 191 53.64 -4.49 -55.34
N LYS A 192 52.53 -5.07 -54.90
CA LYS A 192 51.85 -6.20 -55.53
C LYS A 192 50.33 -5.99 -55.47
N LEU A 193 49.69 -6.11 -56.63
CA LEU A 193 48.24 -5.96 -56.81
C LEU A 193 47.64 -7.24 -57.36
N TRP A 194 46.54 -7.68 -56.77
CA TRP A 194 45.67 -8.72 -57.30
C TRP A 194 44.43 -8.08 -57.90
N TYR A 195 43.99 -8.57 -59.06
CA TYR A 195 42.71 -8.19 -59.66
C TYR A 195 41.92 -9.43 -60.04
N LEU A 196 40.60 -9.40 -59.80
CA LEU A 196 39.68 -10.48 -60.17
C LEU A 196 38.62 -10.02 -61.18
N ASN A 197 38.41 -10.80 -62.24
CA ASN A 197 37.30 -10.62 -63.16
C ASN A 197 36.08 -11.40 -62.65
N SER A 198 34.87 -10.93 -62.96
CA SER A 198 33.59 -11.57 -62.58
C SER A 198 33.31 -12.94 -63.23
N ASP A 199 34.29 -13.52 -63.95
CA ASP A 199 34.30 -14.93 -64.37
C ASP A 199 35.20 -15.83 -63.50
N GLY A 200 35.71 -15.29 -62.38
CA GLY A 200 36.62 -15.97 -61.45
C GLY A 200 38.08 -15.99 -61.90
N THR A 201 38.45 -15.38 -63.03
CA THR A 201 39.85 -15.34 -63.48
C THR A 201 40.61 -14.17 -62.85
N GLY A 202 41.75 -14.46 -62.22
CA GLY A 202 42.56 -13.50 -61.49
C GLY A 202 43.93 -13.22 -62.12
N ASN A 203 44.47 -12.03 -61.90
CA ASN A 203 45.80 -11.61 -62.36
C ASN A 203 46.60 -10.98 -61.21
N VAL A 204 47.91 -11.23 -61.20
CA VAL A 204 48.87 -10.68 -60.24
C VAL A 204 49.78 -9.71 -60.96
N TYR A 205 49.87 -8.48 -60.48
CA TYR A 205 50.75 -7.43 -60.96
C TYR A 205 51.80 -7.09 -59.89
N GLU A 206 53.06 -6.94 -60.29
CA GLU A 206 54.15 -6.49 -59.43
C GLU A 206 54.77 -5.21 -60.01
N TYR A 207 55.12 -4.24 -59.16
CA TYR A 207 55.78 -3.02 -59.62
C TYR A 207 57.28 -3.28 -59.84
N GLN A 208 57.71 -3.32 -61.10
CA GLN A 208 59.06 -3.76 -61.45
C GLN A 208 59.80 -2.76 -62.34
N ASN A 209 61.10 -2.61 -62.10
CA ASN A 209 61.99 -1.79 -62.93
C ASN A 209 62.30 -2.47 -64.28
N VAL A 210 61.41 -2.28 -65.26
CA VAL A 210 61.52 -2.83 -66.60
C VAL A 210 62.68 -2.15 -67.35
N PRO A 211 63.70 -2.92 -67.82
CA PRO A 211 64.87 -2.34 -68.46
C PRO A 211 64.54 -1.48 -69.68
N LEU A 212 64.98 -0.21 -69.64
CA LEU A 212 64.74 0.85 -70.62
C LEU A 212 63.32 1.48 -70.62
N ALA A 213 62.40 1.00 -69.79
CA ALA A 213 61.05 1.57 -69.65
C ALA A 213 60.83 2.27 -68.29
N GLY A 214 61.50 1.82 -67.22
CA GLY A 214 61.35 2.37 -65.87
C GLY A 214 60.57 1.43 -64.95
N TYR A 215 60.18 1.90 -63.75
CA TYR A 215 59.20 1.19 -62.95
C TYR A 215 57.83 1.23 -63.65
N GLN A 216 57.09 0.13 -63.55
CA GLN A 216 55.71 -0.02 -64.02
C GLN A 216 55.12 -1.31 -63.45
N TRP A 217 53.79 -1.39 -63.42
CA TRP A 217 53.08 -2.60 -63.06
C TRP A 217 53.18 -3.67 -64.15
N VAL A 218 53.76 -4.82 -63.82
CA VAL A 218 53.96 -5.94 -64.74
C VAL A 218 53.13 -7.13 -64.26
N MET A 219 52.25 -7.67 -65.12
CA MET A 219 51.57 -8.93 -64.81
C MET A 219 52.60 -10.08 -64.79
N THR A 220 52.74 -10.73 -63.63
CA THR A 220 53.70 -11.83 -63.43
C THR A 220 53.03 -13.20 -63.40
N ARG A 221 51.75 -13.27 -62.99
CA ARG A 221 51.00 -14.51 -62.82
C ARG A 221 49.50 -14.30 -63.06
N SER A 222 48.80 -15.38 -63.38
CA SER A 222 47.33 -15.44 -63.38
C SER A 222 46.85 -16.67 -62.59
N PHE A 223 45.65 -16.58 -62.02
CA PHE A 223 45.01 -17.59 -61.18
C PHE A 223 43.52 -17.72 -61.52
N THR A 224 42.80 -18.63 -60.85
CA THR A 224 41.34 -18.78 -61.02
C THR A 224 40.73 -19.33 -59.74
N VAL A 225 39.66 -18.67 -59.29
CA VAL A 225 38.82 -19.06 -58.15
C VAL A 225 37.38 -19.30 -58.64
N ALA A 226 36.45 -19.65 -57.74
CA ALA A 226 35.03 -19.82 -58.04
C ALA A 226 34.20 -18.84 -57.21
N ASN A 227 33.02 -18.45 -57.72
CA ASN A 227 31.98 -17.64 -57.07
C ASN A 227 32.50 -16.56 -56.11
N VAL A 228 32.61 -15.32 -56.58
CA VAL A 228 33.16 -14.21 -55.77
C VAL A 228 32.31 -12.97 -55.97
N GLU A 229 31.95 -12.35 -54.84
CA GLU A 229 31.28 -11.06 -54.77
C GLU A 229 32.23 -10.00 -54.13
N GLU A 230 33.12 -10.42 -53.21
CA GLU A 230 34.14 -9.61 -52.53
C GLU A 230 35.51 -10.32 -52.50
N MET A 231 36.62 -9.56 -52.47
CA MET A 231 38.00 -10.09 -52.35
C MET A 231 38.86 -9.23 -51.43
N ILE A 232 39.38 -9.79 -50.33
CA ILE A 232 40.32 -9.11 -49.42
C ILE A 232 41.65 -9.88 -49.27
N SER A 233 42.70 -9.20 -48.82
CA SER A 233 44.00 -9.80 -48.46
C SER A 233 44.07 -10.08 -46.96
N SER A 234 44.80 -11.12 -46.54
CA SER A 234 45.22 -11.20 -45.13
C SER A 234 46.21 -10.06 -44.79
N PRO A 235 46.30 -9.61 -43.52
CA PRO A 235 47.14 -8.45 -43.14
C PRO A 235 48.64 -8.60 -43.38
N ASP A 236 49.17 -9.83 -43.52
CA ASP A 236 50.57 -10.06 -43.90
C ASP A 236 50.78 -10.20 -45.43
N GLY A 237 49.70 -10.46 -46.18
CA GLY A 237 49.67 -10.65 -47.63
C GLY A 237 49.90 -12.09 -48.12
N SER A 238 49.90 -13.09 -47.24
CA SER A 238 50.15 -14.49 -47.59
C SER A 238 48.88 -15.28 -47.99
N GLU A 239 47.68 -14.75 -47.73
CA GLU A 239 46.39 -15.27 -48.19
C GLU A 239 45.54 -14.20 -48.92
N LEU A 240 44.59 -14.69 -49.72
CA LEU A 240 43.45 -13.95 -50.23
C LEU A 240 42.17 -14.67 -49.82
N LEU A 241 41.23 -13.90 -49.31
CA LEU A 241 39.88 -14.33 -48.95
C LEU A 241 38.93 -13.88 -50.06
N PHE A 242 37.97 -14.75 -50.39
CA PHE A 242 36.95 -14.48 -51.39
C PHE A 242 35.60 -14.84 -50.78
N THR A 243 34.65 -13.90 -50.77
CA THR A 243 33.32 -14.10 -50.16
C THR A 243 32.27 -14.27 -51.27
N ASP A 244 31.38 -15.26 -51.12
CA ASP A 244 30.08 -15.31 -51.79
C ASP A 244 28.95 -15.13 -50.75
N SER A 245 27.70 -15.03 -51.20
CA SER A 245 26.54 -14.75 -50.35
C SER A 245 26.23 -15.79 -49.24
N TYR A 246 27.08 -16.81 -49.03
CA TYR A 246 26.94 -17.83 -47.98
C TYR A 246 28.26 -18.22 -47.28
N SER A 247 29.41 -18.08 -47.95
CA SER A 247 30.69 -18.60 -47.47
C SER A 247 31.90 -17.76 -47.91
N THR A 248 32.91 -17.67 -47.05
CA THR A 248 34.24 -17.15 -47.38
C THR A 248 35.24 -18.29 -47.61
N TYR A 249 35.99 -18.22 -48.71
CA TYR A 249 36.96 -19.22 -49.16
C TYR A 249 38.39 -18.66 -49.09
N ILE A 250 39.30 -19.41 -48.46
CA ILE A 250 40.67 -18.93 -48.16
C ILE A 250 41.68 -19.57 -49.10
N TYR A 251 42.57 -18.78 -49.72
CA TYR A 251 43.58 -19.25 -50.69
C TYR A 251 44.96 -18.64 -50.43
N THR A 252 46.04 -19.44 -50.52
CA THR A 252 47.41 -18.87 -50.38
C THR A 252 47.78 -18.01 -51.60
N THR A 253 48.41 -16.85 -51.39
CA THR A 253 48.99 -16.04 -52.47
C THR A 253 50.27 -16.66 -53.04
N SER A 254 50.85 -17.62 -52.31
CA SER A 254 52.05 -18.36 -52.69
C SER A 254 51.83 -19.26 -53.91
N ASP A 255 50.70 -20.00 -53.97
CA ASP A 255 50.39 -20.86 -55.10
C ASP A 255 48.94 -20.87 -55.61
N TYR A 256 48.02 -20.18 -54.95
CA TYR A 256 46.59 -20.07 -55.26
C TYR A 256 45.86 -21.42 -55.20
N THR A 257 46.27 -22.31 -54.27
CA THR A 257 45.37 -23.35 -53.76
C THR A 257 44.52 -22.83 -52.61
N GLN A 258 43.26 -23.25 -52.59
CA GLN A 258 42.36 -23.07 -51.47
C GLN A 258 42.84 -23.92 -50.27
N GLU A 259 42.83 -23.34 -49.07
CA GLU A 259 43.18 -24.03 -47.83
C GLU A 259 41.93 -24.48 -47.06
N GLU A 260 41.02 -23.54 -46.76
CA GLU A 260 39.84 -23.79 -45.91
C GLU A 260 38.56 -23.11 -46.47
N VAL A 261 37.40 -23.38 -45.86
CA VAL A 261 36.11 -22.68 -46.09
C VAL A 261 35.44 -22.38 -44.76
N ILE A 262 34.88 -21.17 -44.63
CA ILE A 262 34.06 -20.78 -43.48
C ILE A 262 32.64 -20.49 -43.98
N ASP A 263 31.64 -21.13 -43.37
CA ASP A 263 30.20 -20.96 -43.70
C ASP A 263 29.61 -19.67 -43.09
N ALA A 264 30.31 -18.56 -43.31
CA ALA A 264 30.08 -17.21 -42.77
C ALA A 264 30.52 -16.16 -43.80
N THR A 265 30.13 -14.89 -43.62
CA THR A 265 30.37 -13.78 -44.56
C THR A 265 30.71 -12.47 -43.84
N GLY A 266 31.33 -11.51 -44.52
CA GLY A 266 31.77 -10.22 -43.94
C GLY A 266 33.07 -10.33 -43.11
N PRO A 267 34.20 -10.82 -43.68
CA PRO A 267 35.45 -10.96 -42.95
C PRO A 267 36.11 -9.61 -42.62
N SER A 268 36.23 -9.28 -41.33
CA SER A 268 36.89 -8.07 -40.81
C SER A 268 38.05 -8.45 -39.88
N TYR A 269 39.24 -7.88 -40.06
CA TYR A 269 40.48 -8.28 -39.35
C TYR A 269 40.81 -7.37 -38.15
N SER A 270 41.49 -7.93 -37.14
CA SER A 270 42.19 -7.15 -36.10
C SER A 270 43.35 -6.35 -36.71
N PHE A 271 43.73 -5.24 -36.08
CA PHE A 271 44.83 -4.38 -36.51
C PHE A 271 46.19 -5.08 -36.40
N ASP A 272 46.35 -5.99 -35.42
CA ASP A 272 47.51 -6.89 -35.32
C ASP A 272 47.45 -8.08 -36.30
N GLY A 273 46.29 -8.32 -36.92
CA GLY A 273 46.01 -9.39 -37.88
C GLY A 273 45.95 -10.81 -37.31
N SER A 274 45.92 -10.99 -35.98
CA SER A 274 45.84 -12.30 -35.32
C SER A 274 44.44 -12.93 -35.37
N THR A 275 43.39 -12.12 -35.49
CA THR A 275 42.00 -12.57 -35.42
C THR A 275 41.13 -11.91 -36.49
N MET A 276 40.05 -12.59 -36.88
CA MET A 276 39.06 -12.13 -37.85
C MET A 276 37.65 -12.29 -37.29
N LEU A 277 36.84 -11.24 -37.35
CA LEU A 277 35.38 -11.28 -37.16
C LEU A 277 34.73 -11.74 -38.47
N ILE A 278 33.72 -12.59 -38.38
CA ILE A 278 32.91 -12.99 -39.55
C ILE A 278 31.48 -13.41 -39.13
N GLY A 279 30.47 -12.93 -39.84
CA GLY A 279 29.06 -13.08 -39.50
C GLY A 279 28.46 -14.42 -39.92
N ALA A 280 27.74 -15.09 -39.02
CA ALA A 280 27.01 -16.31 -39.33
C ALA A 280 25.90 -16.05 -40.37
N ASN A 281 25.74 -16.96 -41.35
CA ASN A 281 24.71 -16.79 -42.38
C ASN A 281 23.29 -17.03 -41.84
N TYR A 282 22.29 -16.48 -42.53
CA TYR A 282 20.83 -16.52 -42.28
C TYR A 282 20.18 -17.90 -41.95
N TRP A 283 20.91 -19.02 -41.97
CA TRP A 283 20.42 -20.36 -41.63
C TRP A 283 21.17 -21.03 -40.47
N ALA A 284 22.16 -20.34 -39.89
CA ALA A 284 22.77 -20.65 -38.61
C ALA A 284 22.29 -19.63 -37.55
N ASP A 285 22.59 -19.90 -36.28
CA ASP A 285 22.21 -18.99 -35.19
C ASP A 285 22.88 -17.62 -35.37
N TYR A 286 22.10 -16.54 -35.28
CA TYR A 286 22.56 -15.15 -35.49
C TYR A 286 23.71 -14.81 -34.53
N GLY A 287 24.87 -14.44 -35.08
CA GLY A 287 26.03 -14.09 -34.26
C GLY A 287 27.32 -13.89 -35.07
N ILE A 288 28.26 -13.18 -34.46
CA ILE A 288 29.57 -12.85 -35.01
C ILE A 288 30.60 -13.86 -34.45
N GLN A 289 31.47 -14.36 -35.32
CA GLN A 289 32.43 -15.43 -35.02
C GLN A 289 33.84 -14.85 -34.99
N LEU A 290 34.59 -15.11 -33.93
CA LEU A 290 36.02 -14.80 -33.83
C LEU A 290 36.82 -16.00 -34.34
N ILE A 291 37.61 -15.79 -35.40
CA ILE A 291 38.41 -16.82 -36.07
C ILE A 291 39.90 -16.47 -35.95
N SER A 292 40.71 -17.41 -35.46
CA SER A 292 42.16 -17.29 -35.40
C SER A 292 42.76 -17.30 -36.80
N THR A 293 43.60 -16.34 -37.16
CA THR A 293 44.26 -16.34 -38.50
C THR A 293 45.43 -17.32 -38.58
N ASP A 294 45.98 -17.72 -37.43
CA ASP A 294 47.16 -18.60 -37.31
C ASP A 294 46.84 -20.07 -37.69
N ASP A 295 45.58 -20.51 -37.54
CA ASP A 295 45.12 -21.86 -37.96
C ASP A 295 43.66 -21.99 -38.47
N TRP A 296 42.94 -20.88 -38.65
CA TRP A 296 41.53 -20.79 -39.07
C TRP A 296 40.53 -21.48 -38.14
N SER A 297 40.87 -21.70 -36.87
CA SER A 297 39.94 -22.22 -35.87
C SER A 297 39.07 -21.12 -35.22
N LEU A 298 37.89 -21.53 -34.74
CA LEU A 298 36.97 -20.67 -34.00
C LEU A 298 37.48 -20.46 -32.58
N GLU A 299 37.78 -19.21 -32.22
CA GLU A 299 38.16 -18.80 -30.86
C GLU A 299 36.93 -18.45 -30.01
N GLY A 300 35.96 -17.72 -30.60
CA GLY A 300 34.81 -17.19 -29.87
C GLY A 300 33.56 -16.96 -30.73
N ARG A 301 32.43 -16.69 -30.06
CA ARG A 301 31.16 -16.25 -30.66
C ARG A 301 30.48 -15.29 -29.69
N PHE A 302 29.94 -14.20 -30.21
CA PHE A 302 28.94 -13.40 -29.50
C PHE A 302 27.74 -13.15 -30.41
N ASN A 303 26.56 -13.07 -29.81
CA ASN A 303 25.30 -12.91 -30.51
C ASN A 303 24.69 -11.57 -30.06
N PRO A 304 24.89 -10.47 -30.80
CA PRO A 304 24.22 -9.21 -30.50
C PRO A 304 22.72 -9.33 -30.79
N GLU A 305 21.92 -8.48 -30.15
CA GLU A 305 20.46 -8.50 -30.27
C GLU A 305 20.01 -8.05 -31.66
N SER A 306 20.56 -6.91 -32.11
CA SER A 306 20.48 -6.42 -33.48
C SER A 306 21.77 -6.76 -34.26
N TYR A 307 21.64 -7.13 -35.54
CA TYR A 307 22.78 -7.39 -36.42
C TYR A 307 23.14 -6.12 -37.20
N GLY A 308 24.44 -5.80 -37.28
CA GLY A 308 24.97 -4.59 -37.91
C GLY A 308 26.35 -4.81 -38.55
N GLU A 309 26.98 -3.71 -39.00
CA GLU A 309 28.37 -3.71 -39.48
C GLU A 309 29.35 -3.69 -38.28
N TYR A 310 30.55 -4.27 -38.42
CA TYR A 310 31.49 -4.43 -37.29
C TYR A 310 32.98 -4.36 -37.68
N ALA A 311 33.79 -3.84 -36.74
CA ALA A 311 35.24 -4.03 -36.73
C ALA A 311 35.80 -3.96 -35.31
N PHE A 312 37.10 -4.20 -35.17
CA PHE A 312 37.82 -3.98 -33.92
C PHE A 312 38.11 -2.49 -33.69
N SER A 313 38.37 -2.11 -32.44
CA SER A 313 39.04 -0.86 -32.11
C SER A 313 40.49 -0.83 -32.62
N SER A 314 41.07 0.35 -32.85
CA SER A 314 42.43 0.56 -33.40
C SER A 314 43.59 -0.06 -32.61
N ASN A 315 43.30 -0.55 -31.40
CA ASN A 315 44.20 -1.16 -30.44
C ASN A 315 43.81 -2.61 -30.08
N ASP A 316 42.86 -3.21 -30.81
CA ASP A 316 42.33 -4.57 -30.63
C ASP A 316 41.84 -4.88 -29.19
N SER A 317 41.21 -3.89 -28.53
CA SER A 317 40.68 -4.00 -27.15
C SER A 317 39.16 -4.05 -27.05
N GLU A 318 38.43 -3.77 -28.13
CA GLU A 318 36.97 -3.66 -28.18
C GLU A 318 36.49 -4.10 -29.57
N ILE A 319 35.25 -4.58 -29.66
CA ILE A 319 34.56 -4.82 -30.92
C ILE A 319 33.43 -3.80 -31.01
N PHE A 320 33.45 -2.97 -32.04
CA PHE A 320 32.35 -2.08 -32.34
C PHE A 320 31.33 -2.78 -33.23
N LEU A 321 30.06 -2.55 -32.93
CA LEU A 321 28.93 -2.93 -33.75
C LEU A 321 28.09 -1.69 -34.04
N PHE A 322 27.75 -1.47 -35.32
CA PHE A 322 26.90 -0.37 -35.75
C PHE A 322 25.57 -0.91 -36.29
N THR A 323 24.54 -0.85 -35.45
CA THR A 323 23.22 -1.44 -35.67
C THR A 323 22.17 -0.39 -36.07
N ARG A 324 21.01 -0.89 -36.51
CA ARG A 324 19.79 -0.11 -36.71
C ARG A 324 18.68 -0.73 -35.86
N GLU A 325 18.30 -0.04 -34.78
CA GLU A 325 17.18 -0.47 -33.93
C GLU A 325 15.83 -0.13 -34.57
N ASP A 326 15.70 1.05 -35.19
CA ASP A 326 14.54 1.39 -36.01
C ASP A 326 14.91 2.24 -37.24
N SER A 327 13.95 2.38 -38.16
CA SER A 327 13.95 3.25 -39.34
C SER A 327 14.56 4.65 -39.19
N SER A 328 14.58 5.24 -37.99
CA SER A 328 15.22 6.54 -37.72
C SER A 328 16.33 6.52 -36.66
N LEU A 329 16.77 5.36 -36.16
CA LEU A 329 17.81 5.27 -35.12
C LEU A 329 18.94 4.31 -35.52
N LEU A 330 20.17 4.82 -35.42
CA LEU A 330 21.41 4.05 -35.52
C LEU A 330 22.11 4.06 -34.16
N GLN A 331 22.72 2.94 -33.79
CA GLN A 331 23.35 2.76 -32.48
C GLN A 331 24.74 2.17 -32.66
N LEU A 332 25.72 2.77 -31.98
CA LEU A 332 27.10 2.30 -31.93
C LEU A 332 27.35 1.67 -30.57
N THR A 333 27.44 0.35 -30.54
CA THR A 333 27.67 -0.45 -29.32
C THR A 333 29.13 -0.88 -29.27
N GLY A 334 29.76 -0.63 -28.12
CA GLY A 334 31.10 -1.11 -27.78
C GLY A 334 31.02 -2.39 -26.95
N TYR A 335 31.55 -3.50 -27.48
CA TYR A 335 31.67 -4.79 -26.79
C TYR A 335 33.08 -5.03 -26.28
N MET A 336 33.20 -5.35 -24.99
CA MET A 336 34.47 -5.76 -24.36
C MET A 336 34.32 -7.12 -23.67
N PRO A 337 35.44 -7.82 -23.40
CA PRO A 337 35.42 -9.06 -22.63
C PRO A 337 34.87 -8.87 -21.22
N ASP A 338 34.18 -9.91 -20.77
CA ASP A 338 33.66 -10.14 -19.43
C ASP A 338 34.18 -11.53 -19.00
N THR A 339 35.03 -11.61 -17.97
CA THR A 339 35.76 -12.84 -17.61
C THR A 339 34.92 -13.84 -16.82
N ASP A 340 34.11 -13.38 -15.87
CA ASP A 340 33.31 -14.20 -14.95
C ASP A 340 31.81 -14.22 -15.28
N SER A 341 31.39 -13.41 -16.26
CA SER A 341 30.06 -13.40 -16.90
C SER A 341 28.96 -12.80 -16.05
N ASP A 342 29.27 -11.72 -15.33
CA ASP A 342 28.37 -11.05 -14.41
C ASP A 342 27.52 -9.95 -15.06
N GLY A 343 27.98 -9.40 -16.19
CA GLY A 343 27.38 -8.26 -16.90
C GLY A 343 28.24 -6.99 -16.95
N VAL A 344 29.46 -6.98 -16.38
CA VAL A 344 30.35 -5.82 -16.36
C VAL A 344 31.69 -6.15 -17.00
N ALA A 345 32.11 -5.34 -17.98
CA ALA A 345 33.35 -5.60 -18.70
C ALA A 345 34.61 -5.47 -17.82
N ASP A 346 35.62 -6.31 -18.10
CA ASP A 346 36.95 -6.53 -17.47
C ASP A 346 37.73 -5.27 -16.99
N TYR A 347 37.34 -4.08 -17.44
CA TYR A 347 38.01 -2.79 -17.21
C TYR A 347 37.19 -1.78 -16.38
N ARG A 348 35.87 -2.00 -16.22
CA ARG A 348 34.97 -1.25 -15.34
C ARG A 348 34.72 -1.99 -14.03
N ASP A 349 34.70 -3.31 -14.11
CA ASP A 349 34.57 -4.23 -13.00
C ASP A 349 35.67 -3.99 -11.93
N GLU A 350 35.24 -3.72 -10.69
CA GLU A 350 36.10 -3.57 -9.52
C GLU A 350 36.33 -4.91 -8.76
N CYS A 351 35.64 -5.98 -9.16
CA CYS A 351 35.49 -7.26 -8.48
C CYS A 351 35.74 -8.53 -9.36
N PRO A 352 36.90 -8.70 -10.05
CA PRO A 352 37.08 -9.62 -11.20
C PRO A 352 37.22 -11.13 -10.91
N GLU A 353 36.60 -11.61 -9.84
CA GLU A 353 36.29 -13.02 -9.56
C GLU A 353 34.91 -13.07 -8.85
N THR A 354 33.88 -12.53 -9.48
CA THR A 354 32.47 -12.60 -9.05
C THR A 354 31.93 -14.02 -9.17
N ASP A 355 31.15 -14.46 -8.18
CA ASP A 355 30.61 -15.82 -8.15
C ASP A 355 29.35 -15.89 -9.01
N SER A 356 29.34 -16.77 -10.02
CA SER A 356 28.21 -16.92 -10.95
C SER A 356 26.91 -17.45 -10.30
N ASP A 357 26.96 -17.85 -9.03
CA ASP A 357 25.78 -18.16 -8.22
C ASP A 357 25.22 -16.89 -7.48
N GLU A 358 25.80 -15.70 -7.67
CA GLU A 358 25.40 -14.40 -7.07
C GLU A 358 25.26 -13.29 -8.14
N ASP A 359 24.33 -12.34 -7.93
CA ASP A 359 24.10 -11.22 -8.85
C ASP A 359 25.00 -10.01 -8.50
N SER A 360 25.67 -9.39 -9.48
CA SER A 360 26.50 -8.19 -9.27
C SER A 360 25.72 -6.88 -9.42
N ASN A 361 26.35 -5.76 -9.03
CA ASN A 361 25.93 -4.41 -9.38
C ASN A 361 26.73 -3.87 -10.59
N SER A 362 26.42 -2.63 -11.01
CA SER A 362 27.10 -1.90 -12.10
C SER A 362 28.62 -1.74 -11.97
N ALA A 363 29.20 -1.98 -10.78
CA ALA A 363 30.62 -1.97 -10.50
C ALA A 363 31.28 -3.37 -10.58
N GLY A 364 30.53 -4.40 -11.01
CA GLY A 364 30.98 -5.78 -11.11
C GLY A 364 30.89 -6.58 -9.80
N CYS A 365 30.36 -5.99 -8.72
CA CYS A 365 30.49 -6.54 -7.37
C CYS A 365 29.21 -7.23 -6.86
N ALA A 366 29.28 -8.53 -6.63
CA ALA A 366 28.28 -9.32 -5.92
C ALA A 366 28.17 -8.95 -4.42
N PRO A 367 27.02 -9.20 -3.77
CA PRO A 367 26.81 -9.01 -2.34
C PRO A 367 27.89 -9.60 -1.43
N SER A 368 28.57 -10.69 -1.81
CA SER A 368 29.65 -11.24 -0.98
C SER A 368 30.99 -10.51 -1.04
N GLN A 369 31.13 -9.54 -1.96
CA GLN A 369 32.31 -8.69 -2.12
C GLN A 369 32.04 -7.25 -1.60
N ARG A 370 30.78 -6.84 -1.49
CA ARG A 370 30.31 -5.55 -0.96
C ARG A 370 30.14 -5.56 0.56
N ASP A 371 30.17 -4.37 1.17
CA ASP A 371 30.06 -4.08 2.61
C ASP A 371 29.43 -2.68 2.70
N THR A 372 28.10 -2.60 2.50
CA THR A 372 27.37 -1.38 2.14
C THR A 372 27.26 -0.37 3.29
N ASP A 373 27.12 -0.82 4.54
CA ASP A 373 27.06 0.06 5.72
C ASP A 373 28.43 0.32 6.39
N LEU A 374 29.46 -0.40 5.95
CA LEU A 374 30.84 -0.38 6.44
C LEU A 374 31.01 -0.86 7.89
N ASP A 375 30.18 -1.81 8.34
CA ASP A 375 30.34 -2.48 9.63
C ASP A 375 31.47 -3.54 9.65
N GLY A 376 31.77 -4.13 8.48
CA GLY A 376 32.80 -5.16 8.29
C GLY A 376 32.30 -6.60 8.07
N ILE A 377 31.00 -6.81 7.90
CA ILE A 377 30.39 -8.00 7.27
C ILE A 377 30.11 -7.68 5.79
N ASN A 378 29.88 -8.71 4.95
CA ASN A 378 29.52 -8.50 3.53
C ASN A 378 28.02 -8.64 3.31
N ASP A 379 27.46 -7.91 2.34
CA ASP A 379 26.01 -7.80 2.09
C ASP A 379 25.29 -9.15 1.93
N ARG A 380 25.98 -10.24 1.54
CA ARG A 380 25.42 -11.61 1.50
C ARG A 380 25.36 -12.28 2.88
N ASP A 381 26.41 -12.11 3.68
CA ASP A 381 26.55 -12.75 5.00
C ASP A 381 25.95 -11.87 6.13
N ASP A 382 25.57 -10.62 5.82
CA ASP A 382 24.87 -9.68 6.69
C ASP A 382 23.35 -9.93 6.65
N LEU A 383 22.72 -9.85 7.83
CA LEU A 383 21.26 -9.94 7.99
C LEU A 383 20.62 -8.57 8.25
N CYS A 384 21.42 -7.50 8.40
CA CYS A 384 21.01 -6.16 8.76
C CYS A 384 21.86 -5.08 8.06
N PRO A 385 21.78 -4.94 6.71
CA PRO A 385 22.71 -4.18 5.84
C PRO A 385 22.71 -2.63 6.00
N ARG A 386 22.23 -2.12 7.14
CA ARG A 386 22.22 -0.70 7.54
C ARG A 386 22.50 -0.51 9.03
N THR A 387 23.36 -1.36 9.58
CA THR A 387 23.90 -1.28 10.94
C THR A 387 24.85 -0.09 11.12
N LYS A 388 24.24 1.09 11.29
CA LYS A 388 24.84 2.42 11.50
C LYS A 388 26.24 2.33 12.16
N SER A 389 27.27 2.56 11.33
CA SER A 389 28.74 2.26 11.45
C SER A 389 29.53 2.65 12.72
N ASN A 390 28.86 2.95 13.82
CA ASN A 390 29.41 3.08 15.16
C ASN A 390 28.72 2.17 16.21
N ALA A 391 27.76 1.34 15.77
CA ALA A 391 27.08 0.35 16.58
C ALA A 391 28.03 -0.78 17.07
N SER A 392 27.49 -1.67 17.91
CA SER A 392 28.17 -2.91 18.32
C SER A 392 27.45 -4.08 17.70
N ILE A 393 28.00 -4.55 16.60
CA ILE A 393 27.53 -5.64 15.75
C ILE A 393 27.76 -7.01 16.40
N ASP A 394 27.10 -8.05 15.90
CA ASP A 394 27.28 -9.43 16.40
C ASP A 394 28.23 -10.29 15.54
N GLY A 395 27.74 -11.15 14.66
CA GLY A 395 28.47 -11.92 13.66
C GLY A 395 27.71 -12.07 12.34
N TYR A 396 26.56 -11.39 12.21
CA TYR A 396 25.70 -11.30 11.02
C TYR A 396 25.31 -9.83 10.75
N GLY A 397 26.24 -8.91 11.02
CA GLY A 397 26.12 -7.44 10.96
C GLY A 397 25.20 -6.80 12.01
N CYS A 398 24.02 -7.37 12.22
CA CYS A 398 22.99 -6.83 13.11
C CYS A 398 23.48 -6.31 14.48
N SER A 399 23.11 -5.07 14.79
CA SER A 399 23.21 -4.56 16.15
C SER A 399 22.11 -5.13 17.06
N VAL A 400 22.29 -4.95 18.38
CA VAL A 400 21.29 -5.37 19.39
C VAL A 400 19.93 -4.66 19.21
N ALA A 401 19.87 -3.52 18.50
CA ALA A 401 18.59 -2.90 18.16
C ALA A 401 17.88 -3.71 17.05
N GLN A 402 18.56 -3.95 15.93
CA GLN A 402 17.99 -4.67 14.78
C GLN A 402 17.71 -6.17 15.07
N LEU A 403 18.37 -6.76 16.07
CA LEU A 403 18.05 -8.10 16.59
C LEU A 403 16.88 -8.14 17.59
N THR A 404 16.24 -7.01 17.88
CA THR A 404 15.04 -6.96 18.72
C THR A 404 13.84 -6.66 17.82
N ASP A 405 12.88 -7.56 17.86
CA ASP A 405 11.58 -7.47 17.23
C ASP A 405 10.58 -7.90 18.32
N SER A 406 9.69 -6.99 18.70
CA SER A 406 8.90 -7.07 19.93
C SER A 406 7.55 -7.79 19.78
N ASP A 407 6.97 -7.81 18.58
CA ASP A 407 5.67 -8.43 18.28
C ASP A 407 5.75 -9.59 17.27
N ASN A 408 6.85 -9.64 16.50
CA ASN A 408 7.29 -10.69 15.57
C ASN A 408 6.68 -10.56 14.16
N ASP A 409 6.38 -9.33 13.72
CA ASP A 409 5.88 -9.06 12.35
C ASP A 409 6.95 -9.22 11.24
N GLY A 410 8.24 -9.09 11.60
CA GLY A 410 9.38 -9.20 10.68
C GLY A 410 10.22 -7.92 10.54
N VAL A 411 9.79 -6.79 11.10
CA VAL A 411 10.53 -5.52 11.14
C VAL A 411 11.17 -5.33 12.52
N SER A 412 12.31 -4.63 12.59
CA SER A 412 13.06 -4.47 13.85
C SER A 412 12.55 -3.29 14.68
N ASP A 413 12.62 -3.38 16.02
CA ASP A 413 12.40 -2.30 17.02
C ASP A 413 13.14 -0.97 16.69
N SER A 414 14.10 -0.98 15.76
CA SER A 414 14.87 0.18 15.29
C SER A 414 14.20 0.97 14.17
N ASP A 415 13.44 0.27 13.33
CA ASP A 415 12.95 0.68 12.01
C ASP A 415 11.42 0.63 11.94
N ASP A 416 10.81 -0.18 12.82
CA ASP A 416 9.39 -0.29 13.11
C ASP A 416 8.81 0.98 13.75
N VAL A 417 7.66 1.39 13.22
CA VAL A 417 6.84 2.55 13.66
C VAL A 417 5.57 2.08 14.39
N CYS A 418 5.21 0.81 14.25
CA CYS A 418 3.93 0.18 14.59
C CYS A 418 4.05 -1.03 15.57
N PRO A 419 4.70 -0.91 16.75
CA PRO A 419 5.23 -2.01 17.60
C PRO A 419 4.21 -2.93 18.33
N ASN A 420 3.03 -3.17 17.76
CA ASN A 420 2.09 -4.24 18.14
C ASN A 420 1.37 -4.81 16.90
N THR A 421 2.07 -4.94 15.76
CA THR A 421 1.52 -5.49 14.51
C THR A 421 1.11 -6.96 14.65
N SER A 422 0.11 -7.37 13.86
CA SER A 422 -0.39 -8.73 13.90
C SER A 422 0.52 -9.67 13.11
N LEU A 423 1.03 -10.73 13.76
CA LEU A 423 1.84 -11.80 13.16
C LEU A 423 1.20 -12.49 11.93
N ASP A 424 -0.13 -12.40 11.78
CA ASP A 424 -0.86 -12.96 10.64
C ASP A 424 -1.12 -11.92 9.51
N ALA A 425 -0.66 -10.68 9.65
CA ALA A 425 -0.80 -9.60 8.66
C ALA A 425 0.49 -9.42 7.81
N ILE A 426 0.39 -8.62 6.74
CA ILE A 426 1.54 -8.18 5.95
C ILE A 426 1.88 -6.75 6.40
N PRO A 427 3.05 -6.51 7.02
CA PRO A 427 3.52 -5.15 7.28
C PRO A 427 4.21 -4.55 6.04
N ASP A 428 4.17 -3.23 5.96
CA ASP A 428 5.08 -2.45 5.13
C ASP A 428 6.53 -2.48 5.68
N ARG A 429 7.43 -1.76 5.01
CA ARG A 429 8.84 -1.65 5.41
C ARG A 429 9.08 -0.84 6.70
N LYS A 430 8.03 -0.29 7.33
CA LYS A 430 8.02 0.43 8.61
C LYS A 430 7.24 -0.32 9.70
N GLY A 431 6.91 -1.60 9.48
CA GLY A 431 6.22 -2.47 10.44
C GLY A 431 4.71 -2.24 10.52
N CYS A 432 4.12 -1.45 9.63
CA CYS A 432 2.70 -1.09 9.70
C CYS A 432 1.86 -1.92 8.71
N SER A 433 0.83 -2.62 9.20
CA SER A 433 -0.16 -3.31 8.36
C SER A 433 -1.32 -2.39 7.96
N SER A 434 -2.14 -2.81 6.99
CA SER A 434 -3.40 -2.12 6.60
C SER A 434 -4.31 -1.76 7.78
N THR A 435 -4.28 -2.54 8.86
CA THR A 435 -5.09 -2.30 10.08
C THR A 435 -4.55 -1.18 10.99
N GLN A 436 -3.42 -0.58 10.62
CA GLN A 436 -2.64 0.36 11.43
C GLN A 436 -2.13 1.59 10.64
N ARG A 437 -1.97 1.45 9.31
CA ARG A 437 -1.73 2.55 8.38
C ARG A 437 -3.00 3.39 8.18
N ASP A 438 -2.79 4.60 7.69
CA ASP A 438 -3.74 5.72 7.50
C ASP A 438 -3.02 6.58 6.44
N VAL A 439 -2.98 6.09 5.20
CA VAL A 439 -2.03 6.54 4.15
C VAL A 439 -2.32 7.96 3.67
N ASP A 440 -3.60 8.32 3.55
CA ASP A 440 -4.05 9.65 3.13
C ASP A 440 -4.18 10.67 4.29
N GLY A 441 -4.26 10.18 5.54
CA GLY A 441 -4.42 10.99 6.75
C GLY A 441 -5.86 11.41 7.07
N ASP A 442 -6.88 10.74 6.52
CA ASP A 442 -8.30 10.91 6.86
C ASP A 442 -8.58 10.57 8.34
N GLY A 443 -7.95 9.51 8.86
CA GLY A 443 -8.14 8.99 10.22
C GLY A 443 -8.99 7.71 10.33
N VAL A 444 -9.44 7.13 9.22
CA VAL A 444 -9.72 5.70 9.05
C VAL A 444 -8.39 4.94 8.87
N VAL A 445 -8.40 3.61 8.79
CA VAL A 445 -7.21 2.78 8.49
C VAL A 445 -7.47 1.99 7.23
N ASP A 446 -6.44 1.73 6.41
CA ASP A 446 -6.57 1.17 5.06
C ASP A 446 -7.52 -0.06 4.99
N ASP A 447 -7.45 -0.96 5.98
CA ASP A 447 -8.25 -2.20 6.08
C ASP A 447 -9.76 -1.98 6.30
N LEU A 448 -10.16 -0.74 6.59
CA LEU A 448 -11.53 -0.31 6.90
C LEU A 448 -11.97 0.91 6.09
N ASP A 449 -11.17 1.36 5.12
CA ASP A 449 -11.50 2.47 4.23
C ASP A 449 -12.01 1.98 2.87
N GLU A 450 -12.95 2.72 2.30
CA GLU A 450 -13.44 2.54 0.93
C GLU A 450 -12.58 3.34 -0.07
N CYS A 451 -11.70 4.22 0.42
CA CYS A 451 -10.78 5.05 -0.36
C CYS A 451 -9.32 5.10 0.20
N PRO A 452 -8.57 3.99 0.43
CA PRO A 452 -7.32 4.00 1.20
C PRO A 452 -6.16 4.93 0.75
N LEU A 453 -6.28 5.58 -0.42
CA LEU A 453 -5.31 6.53 -0.97
C LEU A 453 -5.88 7.96 -1.14
N TYR A 454 -7.13 8.22 -0.73
CA TYR A 454 -7.85 9.46 -1.06
C TYR A 454 -8.84 9.89 0.05
N ALA A 455 -8.50 10.95 0.79
CA ALA A 455 -9.19 11.44 2.00
C ALA A 455 -10.57 12.12 1.78
N ASP A 456 -11.38 11.55 0.90
CA ASP A 456 -12.77 11.88 0.59
C ASP A 456 -13.47 10.57 0.22
N ASN A 457 -14.21 9.99 1.19
CA ASN A 457 -14.74 8.62 1.17
C ASN A 457 -15.92 8.40 0.16
N ASP A 458 -15.87 9.05 -0.99
CA ASP A 458 -16.79 8.94 -2.13
C ASP A 458 -16.04 8.25 -3.29
N CYS A 459 -15.72 6.96 -3.12
CA CYS A 459 -15.09 6.13 -4.15
C CYS A 459 -16.15 5.29 -4.87
N PRO A 460 -16.50 5.60 -6.13
CA PRO A 460 -17.28 4.69 -6.94
C PRO A 460 -16.44 3.45 -7.26
N ARG A 461 -17.09 2.29 -7.27
CA ARG A 461 -16.49 1.00 -7.56
C ARG A 461 -16.83 0.61 -9.00
N VAL A 462 -16.14 1.17 -9.99
CA VAL A 462 -16.62 1.14 -11.38
C VAL A 462 -16.36 -0.22 -12.05
N VAL A 463 -17.25 -1.20 -11.82
CA VAL A 463 -17.11 -2.56 -12.36
C VAL A 463 -17.08 -2.58 -13.90
N PHE A 464 -17.75 -1.65 -14.58
CA PHE A 464 -17.71 -1.54 -16.04
C PHE A 464 -17.69 -0.10 -16.57
N TRP A 465 -17.17 0.04 -17.79
CA TRP A 465 -17.09 1.30 -18.51
C TRP A 465 -17.89 1.21 -19.81
N ASP A 466 -18.99 1.94 -19.90
CA ASP A 466 -19.80 1.98 -21.13
C ASP A 466 -18.99 2.60 -22.27
N THR A 467 -18.81 1.79 -23.31
CA THR A 467 -18.06 2.14 -24.51
C THR A 467 -18.89 2.94 -25.53
N SER A 468 -20.16 3.28 -25.24
CA SER A 468 -21.06 3.93 -26.19
C SER A 468 -20.57 5.32 -26.63
N THR A 469 -20.02 5.38 -27.84
CA THR A 469 -19.03 6.40 -28.21
C THR A 469 -19.59 7.82 -28.33
N SER A 470 -19.39 8.64 -27.31
CA SER A 470 -19.64 10.08 -27.35
C SER A 470 -18.35 10.89 -27.61
N GLU A 471 -18.21 11.44 -28.82
CA GLU A 471 -17.08 12.30 -29.20
C GLU A 471 -17.09 13.63 -28.43
N ILE A 472 -15.94 14.01 -27.87
CA ILE A 472 -15.72 15.29 -27.19
C ILE A 472 -15.32 16.36 -28.22
N GLU A 473 -16.19 17.36 -28.44
CA GLU A 473 -15.91 18.44 -29.40
C GLU A 473 -14.59 19.18 -29.08
N ASN A 474 -13.80 19.48 -30.11
CA ASN A 474 -12.52 20.23 -30.07
C ASN A 474 -11.29 19.47 -29.53
N SER A 475 -11.41 18.19 -29.15
CA SER A 475 -10.31 17.39 -28.59
C SER A 475 -9.33 16.79 -29.64
N SER A 476 -9.72 16.74 -30.92
CA SER A 476 -8.93 16.17 -32.03
C SER A 476 -7.55 16.80 -32.30
N GLY A 477 -7.20 17.92 -31.65
CA GLY A 477 -5.91 18.57 -31.79
C GLY A 477 -4.76 17.95 -30.98
N TYR A 478 -5.06 17.14 -29.95
CA TYR A 478 -4.08 16.70 -28.95
C TYR A 478 -3.75 15.22 -29.08
N VAL A 479 -2.47 14.83 -28.96
CA VAL A 479 -1.97 13.47 -29.22
C VAL A 479 -2.15 12.56 -28.01
N GLY A 480 -1.79 13.05 -26.81
CA GLY A 480 -1.98 12.42 -25.51
C GLY A 480 -2.50 13.43 -24.49
N ILE A 481 -3.06 12.95 -23.38
CA ILE A 481 -3.58 13.77 -22.27
C ILE A 481 -3.24 13.16 -20.91
N GLU A 482 -3.11 14.02 -19.90
CA GLU A 482 -2.89 13.70 -18.48
C GLU A 482 -3.79 14.65 -17.66
N ILE A 483 -4.44 14.17 -16.60
CA ILE A 483 -5.50 14.91 -15.87
C ILE A 483 -5.01 15.28 -14.47
N SER A 484 -5.27 16.52 -14.03
CA SER A 484 -4.89 16.94 -12.68
C SER A 484 -5.65 16.12 -11.62
N PRO A 485 -5.05 15.82 -10.45
CA PRO A 485 -5.66 15.00 -9.41
C PRO A 485 -7.09 15.39 -9.00
N ASP A 486 -7.44 16.68 -9.08
CA ASP A 486 -8.80 17.18 -8.79
C ASP A 486 -9.77 17.20 -9.99
N GLY A 487 -9.34 16.75 -11.17
CA GLY A 487 -10.12 16.74 -12.42
C GLY A 487 -10.36 18.10 -13.08
N GLN A 488 -9.85 19.21 -12.53
CA GLN A 488 -10.15 20.56 -13.05
C GLN A 488 -9.34 20.91 -14.31
N TYR A 489 -8.14 20.35 -14.46
CA TYR A 489 -7.21 20.65 -15.55
C TYR A 489 -6.80 19.39 -16.32
N ILE A 490 -6.47 19.58 -17.60
CA ILE A 490 -5.92 18.54 -18.46
C ILE A 490 -4.67 19.09 -19.13
N ALA A 491 -3.53 18.43 -18.94
CA ALA A 491 -2.31 18.62 -19.70
C ALA A 491 -2.45 17.85 -21.03
N ALA A 492 -2.18 18.51 -22.15
CA ALA A 492 -2.45 17.94 -23.47
C ALA A 492 -1.43 18.40 -24.52
N PHE A 493 -0.70 17.46 -25.14
CA PHE A 493 0.29 17.80 -26.17
C PHE A 493 -0.36 17.92 -27.55
N ASP A 494 -0.08 19.00 -28.29
CA ASP A 494 -0.46 19.12 -29.70
C ASP A 494 0.54 18.44 -30.66
N TYR A 495 0.14 18.32 -31.93
CA TYR A 495 0.95 17.77 -33.03
C TYR A 495 2.31 18.47 -33.30
N TYR A 496 2.60 19.58 -32.63
CA TYR A 496 3.85 20.31 -32.73
C TYR A 496 4.59 20.36 -31.38
N SER A 497 4.26 19.44 -30.47
CA SER A 497 4.82 19.31 -29.11
C SER A 497 4.61 20.54 -28.22
N ASN A 498 3.58 21.35 -28.47
CA ASN A 498 3.14 22.37 -27.52
C ASN A 498 2.31 21.70 -26.42
N LEU A 499 2.60 22.03 -25.17
CA LEU A 499 1.79 21.61 -24.02
C LEU A 499 0.66 22.62 -23.81
N HIS A 500 -0.58 22.17 -23.96
CA HIS A 500 -1.77 22.94 -23.65
C HIS A 500 -2.27 22.57 -22.27
N ILE A 501 -2.67 23.57 -21.47
CA ILE A 501 -3.52 23.33 -20.29
C ILE A 501 -4.96 23.64 -20.69
N LEU A 502 -5.80 22.61 -20.61
CA LEU A 502 -7.23 22.63 -20.87
C LEU A 502 -7.99 22.61 -19.54
N ASN A 503 -9.28 22.92 -19.58
CA ASN A 503 -10.22 22.50 -18.55
C ASN A 503 -10.86 21.15 -18.91
N SER A 504 -11.70 20.60 -18.03
CA SER A 504 -12.50 19.38 -18.25
C SER A 504 -13.40 19.38 -19.51
N GLU A 505 -13.66 20.54 -20.10
CA GLU A 505 -14.41 20.69 -21.36
C GLU A 505 -13.47 20.79 -22.59
N PHE A 506 -12.21 20.37 -22.43
CA PHE A 506 -11.12 20.39 -23.43
C PHE A 506 -10.80 21.79 -24.01
N GLN A 507 -11.18 22.87 -23.32
CA GLN A 507 -10.93 24.24 -23.76
C GLN A 507 -9.55 24.73 -23.27
N SER A 508 -8.58 24.81 -24.18
CA SER A 508 -7.25 25.36 -23.89
C SER A 508 -7.34 26.84 -23.45
N PHE A 509 -6.82 27.12 -22.26
CA PHE A 509 -6.73 28.49 -21.71
C PHE A 509 -5.29 28.92 -21.41
N TYR A 510 -4.35 27.97 -21.28
CA TYR A 510 -2.91 28.21 -21.23
C TYR A 510 -2.20 27.35 -22.29
N VAL A 511 -1.07 27.84 -22.81
CA VAL A 511 -0.23 27.13 -23.79
C VAL A 511 1.24 27.41 -23.50
N ILE A 512 2.00 26.34 -23.34
CA ILE A 512 3.45 26.32 -23.14
C ILE A 512 4.06 25.83 -24.47
N PRO A 513 4.78 26.70 -25.21
CA PRO A 513 5.17 26.40 -26.57
C PRO A 513 6.37 25.45 -26.61
N GLY A 514 6.22 24.34 -27.35
CA GLY A 514 7.33 23.43 -27.65
C GLY A 514 8.32 24.09 -28.61
N GLY A 515 9.62 23.98 -28.29
CA GLY A 515 10.70 24.43 -29.17
C GLY A 515 11.20 23.30 -30.06
N TYR A 516 11.61 23.63 -31.29
CA TYR A 516 12.32 22.67 -32.15
C TYR A 516 13.69 22.24 -31.59
N TYR A 517 14.26 23.03 -30.68
CA TYR A 517 15.53 22.75 -29.98
C TYR A 517 15.34 22.48 -28.48
N ASN A 518 14.19 22.84 -27.89
CA ASN A 518 13.88 22.66 -26.48
C ASN A 518 12.51 22.01 -26.40
N TYR A 519 12.48 20.69 -26.22
CA TYR A 519 11.24 19.94 -26.13
C TYR A 519 10.94 19.60 -24.67
N ILE A 520 9.65 19.51 -24.34
CA ILE A 520 9.23 19.01 -23.04
C ILE A 520 9.48 17.51 -23.04
N SER A 521 10.30 17.04 -22.11
CA SER A 521 10.76 15.65 -22.05
C SER A 521 9.80 14.75 -21.31
N ASP A 522 9.24 15.28 -20.22
CA ASP A 522 8.39 14.58 -19.28
C ASP A 522 7.56 15.62 -18.48
N ILE A 523 6.40 15.21 -17.97
CA ILE A 523 5.47 16.03 -17.16
C ILE A 523 4.82 15.18 -16.07
N GLU A 524 4.45 15.80 -14.96
CA GLU A 524 3.82 15.13 -13.82
C GLU A 524 3.02 16.15 -12.98
N TRP A 525 1.75 15.88 -12.66
CA TRP A 525 0.97 16.68 -11.70
C TRP A 525 1.34 16.43 -10.23
N SER A 526 1.49 17.51 -9.45
CA SER A 526 1.54 17.48 -7.99
C SER A 526 0.23 16.91 -7.40
N PRO A 527 0.27 15.84 -6.59
CA PRO A 527 -0.93 15.16 -6.08
C PRO A 527 -1.80 16.03 -5.16
N VAL A 528 -1.25 17.12 -4.59
CA VAL A 528 -1.89 17.88 -3.48
C VAL A 528 -2.45 19.25 -3.89
N ASP A 529 -1.84 19.93 -4.87
CA ASP A 529 -2.21 21.32 -5.21
C ASP A 529 -2.41 21.60 -6.71
N ASN A 530 -2.29 20.58 -7.57
CA ASN A 530 -2.39 20.67 -9.03
C ASN A 530 -1.38 21.65 -9.66
N ASP A 531 -0.21 21.82 -9.06
CA ASP A 531 0.95 22.38 -9.73
C ASP A 531 1.54 21.33 -10.70
N LEU A 532 1.79 21.69 -11.96
CA LEU A 532 2.34 20.77 -12.98
C LEU A 532 3.85 20.95 -13.07
N LEU A 533 4.60 19.86 -12.87
CA LEU A 533 6.03 19.78 -13.08
C LEU A 533 6.32 19.52 -14.57
N ILE A 534 7.29 20.24 -15.15
CA ILE A 534 7.58 20.22 -16.59
C ILE A 534 9.10 20.21 -16.79
N PHE A 535 9.64 19.10 -17.31
CA PHE A 535 11.06 18.98 -17.64
C PHE A 535 11.33 19.30 -19.11
N TRP A 536 12.53 19.83 -19.38
CA TRP A 536 12.95 20.27 -20.71
C TRP A 536 14.27 19.61 -21.10
N ASN A 537 14.28 18.96 -22.25
CA ASN A 537 15.49 18.48 -22.91
C ASN A 537 15.90 19.42 -24.04
N THR A 538 17.20 19.72 -24.13
CA THR A 538 17.74 20.67 -25.10
C THR A 538 18.60 19.96 -26.14
N TYR A 539 18.13 19.92 -27.39
CA TYR A 539 18.91 19.42 -28.52
C TYR A 539 20.06 20.40 -28.83
N TRP A 540 21.30 19.87 -28.86
CA TRP A 540 22.53 20.54 -29.32
C TRP A 540 23.11 21.66 -28.42
N SER A 541 22.87 21.67 -27.10
CA SER A 541 23.64 22.57 -26.21
C SER A 541 23.97 22.01 -24.82
N ASP A 542 25.13 22.42 -24.30
CA ASP A 542 25.62 22.16 -22.94
C ASP A 542 24.83 22.93 -21.85
N GLU A 543 23.58 23.32 -22.13
CA GLU A 543 22.76 24.24 -21.29
C GLU A 543 21.90 23.50 -20.26
N GLY A 544 22.06 22.17 -20.15
CA GLY A 544 21.42 21.33 -19.13
C GLY A 544 20.02 20.84 -19.48
N CYS A 545 19.42 20.10 -18.54
CA CYS A 545 18.02 19.64 -18.60
C CYS A 545 17.16 20.35 -17.53
N PRO A 546 16.81 21.65 -17.70
CA PRO A 546 16.10 22.40 -16.67
C PRO A 546 14.64 21.94 -16.52
N TYR A 547 14.01 22.30 -15.40
CA TYR A 547 12.58 22.10 -15.18
C TYR A 547 11.87 23.39 -14.74
N GLN A 548 10.55 23.40 -14.88
CA GLN A 548 9.67 24.47 -14.44
C GLN A 548 8.43 23.91 -13.76
N VAL A 549 7.75 24.76 -12.99
CA VAL A 549 6.46 24.45 -12.35
C VAL A 549 5.41 25.42 -12.89
N TRP A 550 4.31 24.89 -13.44
CA TRP A 550 3.12 25.68 -13.73
C TRP A 550 2.18 25.61 -12.54
N ASN A 551 2.01 26.73 -11.82
CA ASN A 551 1.26 26.72 -10.57
C ASN A 551 -0.25 26.76 -10.82
N GLY A 552 -0.98 25.72 -10.42
CA GLY A 552 -2.40 25.52 -10.74
C GLY A 552 -3.33 26.56 -10.09
N THR A 553 -2.95 27.06 -8.93
CA THR A 553 -3.70 28.12 -8.19
C THR A 553 -3.56 29.50 -8.83
N THR A 554 -2.38 29.85 -9.38
CA THR A 554 -2.11 31.19 -9.94
C THR A 554 -2.10 31.24 -11.47
N GLN A 555 -2.04 30.08 -12.12
CA GLN A 555 -1.97 29.88 -13.57
C GLN A 555 -0.75 30.59 -14.19
N ILE A 556 0.40 30.45 -13.52
CA ILE A 556 1.68 31.09 -13.87
C ILE A 556 2.78 30.02 -13.87
N LEU A 557 3.53 29.98 -14.97
CA LEU A 557 4.78 29.21 -15.09
C LEU A 557 5.93 29.90 -14.32
N SER A 558 6.76 29.12 -13.63
CA SER A 558 7.89 29.56 -12.81
C SER A 558 9.07 30.15 -13.62
N GLU A 559 10.12 30.57 -12.93
CA GLU A 559 11.46 30.61 -13.54
C GLU A 559 12.02 29.18 -13.71
N GLU A 560 13.02 29.01 -14.58
CA GLU A 560 13.69 27.73 -14.80
C GLU A 560 14.55 27.34 -13.58
N PHE A 561 14.54 26.05 -13.23
CA PHE A 561 15.32 25.46 -12.15
C PHE A 561 16.29 24.42 -12.73
N ASP A 562 17.53 24.43 -12.21
CA ASP A 562 18.54 23.44 -12.57
C ASP A 562 18.17 22.07 -11.95
N SER A 563 18.25 21.01 -12.75
CA SER A 563 18.06 19.62 -12.33
C SER A 563 19.27 19.13 -11.53
N TYR A 564 20.42 18.93 -12.17
CA TYR A 564 21.70 18.63 -11.52
C TYR A 564 22.89 19.04 -12.39
N ASP A 565 24.09 19.05 -11.81
CA ASP A 565 25.33 19.35 -12.54
C ASP A 565 25.56 18.27 -13.63
N ASP A 566 26.05 18.68 -14.80
CA ASP A 566 26.34 17.83 -15.97
C ASP A 566 25.15 17.06 -16.61
N CYS A 567 23.89 17.26 -16.21
CA CYS A 567 22.74 16.68 -16.93
C CYS A 567 22.71 17.07 -18.41
N THR A 568 22.30 16.16 -19.30
CA THR A 568 22.02 16.50 -20.70
C THR A 568 20.69 15.97 -21.22
N GLN A 569 20.07 14.98 -20.57
CA GLN A 569 18.74 14.47 -20.90
C GLN A 569 18.01 13.99 -19.64
N ILE A 570 16.69 14.12 -19.59
CA ILE A 570 15.80 13.38 -18.67
C ILE A 570 15.29 12.13 -19.39
N ASN A 571 15.33 10.98 -18.72
CA ASN A 571 14.70 9.74 -19.20
C ASN A 571 13.18 9.92 -19.09
N ARG A 572 12.46 9.54 -20.15
CA ARG A 572 11.00 9.72 -20.20
C ARG A 572 10.31 8.82 -19.19
N ASP A 573 9.13 9.25 -18.75
CA ASP A 573 8.24 8.47 -17.90
C ASP A 573 8.88 8.11 -16.54
N THR A 574 9.98 8.77 -16.16
CA THR A 574 10.70 8.59 -14.87
C THR A 574 10.39 9.67 -13.83
N VAL A 575 9.75 10.77 -14.21
CA VAL A 575 9.39 11.84 -13.27
C VAL A 575 8.20 11.40 -12.42
N ARG A 576 8.36 11.37 -11.08
CA ARG A 576 7.26 11.09 -10.14
C ARG A 576 7.25 12.04 -8.94
N PHE A 577 6.07 12.41 -8.44
CA PHE A 577 5.93 13.00 -7.10
C PHE A 577 5.85 11.93 -6.01
N SER A 578 6.30 12.25 -4.80
CA SER A 578 5.88 11.48 -3.62
C SER A 578 4.40 11.78 -3.30
N PRO A 579 3.61 10.82 -2.79
CA PRO A 579 2.17 11.01 -2.54
C PRO A 579 1.83 12.24 -1.68
N ASP A 580 2.70 12.61 -0.74
CA ASP A 580 2.56 13.81 0.11
C ASP A 580 2.83 15.16 -0.62
N GLY A 581 3.19 15.14 -1.91
CA GLY A 581 3.55 16.31 -2.72
C GLY A 581 4.83 17.06 -2.26
N THR A 582 5.58 16.54 -1.27
CA THR A 582 6.73 17.28 -0.72
C THR A 582 8.04 17.05 -1.47
N LYS A 583 8.14 15.94 -2.21
CA LYS A 583 9.33 15.52 -2.95
C LYS A 583 8.95 15.10 -4.36
N PHE A 584 9.91 15.13 -5.27
CA PHE A 584 9.81 14.46 -6.57
C PHE A 584 11.11 13.73 -6.90
N ALA A 585 11.01 12.67 -7.69
CA ALA A 585 12.14 11.90 -8.22
C ALA A 585 12.17 11.95 -9.75
N PHE A 586 13.34 11.69 -10.33
CA PHE A 586 13.55 11.54 -11.77
C PHE A 586 14.89 10.86 -12.05
N THR A 587 15.03 10.23 -13.23
CA THR A 587 16.34 9.81 -13.76
C THR A 587 16.78 10.77 -14.86
N GLY A 588 18.02 11.26 -14.75
CA GLY A 588 18.70 11.96 -15.83
C GLY A 588 19.84 11.15 -16.42
N PHE A 589 20.22 11.49 -17.65
CA PHE A 589 21.39 10.98 -18.36
C PHE A 589 22.33 12.12 -18.77
N SER A 590 23.63 11.85 -18.80
CA SER A 590 24.67 12.82 -19.18
C SER A 590 25.51 12.35 -20.37
N TRP A 591 25.45 13.10 -21.49
CA TRP A 591 26.36 12.91 -22.64
C TRP A 591 27.82 13.30 -22.33
N ILE A 592 28.08 13.92 -21.18
CA ILE A 592 29.43 14.36 -20.76
C ILE A 592 30.21 13.20 -20.13
N ASN A 593 29.53 12.31 -19.41
CA ASN A 593 30.16 11.22 -18.65
C ASN A 593 29.59 9.81 -18.94
N TYR A 594 28.55 9.73 -19.79
CA TYR A 594 27.82 8.51 -20.16
C TYR A 594 27.32 7.71 -18.95
N ARG A 595 26.65 8.42 -18.02
CA ARG A 595 25.96 7.84 -16.85
C ARG A 595 24.52 8.32 -16.76
N THR A 596 23.70 7.43 -16.21
CA THR A 596 22.43 7.72 -15.56
C THR A 596 22.65 8.24 -14.13
N THR A 597 21.71 9.06 -13.65
CA THR A 597 21.71 9.64 -12.30
C THR A 597 20.27 9.69 -11.79
N THR A 598 19.97 8.91 -10.74
CA THR A 598 18.68 8.90 -10.05
C THR A 598 18.68 9.95 -8.95
N ILE A 599 17.69 10.85 -8.94
CA ILE A 599 17.66 12.03 -8.06
C ILE A 599 16.34 12.12 -7.32
N ILE A 600 16.40 12.54 -6.05
CA ILE A 600 15.23 13.00 -5.29
C ILE A 600 15.44 14.46 -4.90
N LYS A 601 14.43 15.32 -5.09
CA LYS A 601 14.43 16.73 -4.69
C LYS A 601 13.29 17.08 -3.74
N ASP A 602 13.53 18.04 -2.84
CA ASP A 602 12.50 18.74 -2.08
C ASP A 602 11.77 19.72 -3.03
N PHE A 603 10.45 19.57 -3.19
CA PHE A 603 9.65 20.39 -4.11
C PHE A 603 9.58 21.86 -3.67
N SER A 604 9.59 22.13 -2.35
CA SER A 604 9.41 23.46 -1.78
C SER A 604 10.66 24.36 -1.82
N THR A 605 11.83 23.75 -1.99
CA THR A 605 13.15 24.42 -1.95
C THR A 605 14.05 24.10 -3.13
N HIS A 606 13.68 23.14 -3.98
CA HIS A 606 14.40 22.68 -5.17
C HIS A 606 15.81 22.08 -4.89
N THR A 607 16.09 21.72 -3.63
CA THR A 607 17.37 21.11 -3.23
C THR A 607 17.36 19.60 -3.43
N THR A 608 18.44 19.09 -4.01
CA THR A 608 18.78 17.66 -4.06
C THR A 608 18.87 17.06 -2.65
N LEU A 609 18.19 15.95 -2.44
CA LEU A 609 18.13 15.16 -1.21
C LEU A 609 18.89 13.84 -1.38
N LEU A 610 18.68 13.17 -2.52
CA LEU A 610 19.44 12.01 -3.00
C LEU A 610 19.99 12.30 -4.40
N GLU A 611 21.19 11.80 -4.67
CA GLU A 611 21.81 11.71 -6.00
C GLU A 611 22.57 10.38 -6.03
N ASP A 612 22.10 9.43 -6.85
CA ASP A 612 22.66 8.09 -7.00
C ASP A 612 23.09 7.88 -8.47
N ASN A 613 24.28 7.33 -8.67
CA ASN A 613 24.92 7.14 -9.97
C ASN A 613 25.34 5.67 -10.21
N ASP A 614 24.84 4.75 -9.38
CA ASP A 614 25.24 3.33 -9.38
C ASP A 614 24.22 2.44 -10.13
N PHE A 615 23.11 3.01 -10.64
CA PHE A 615 22.03 2.29 -11.32
C PHE A 615 21.53 3.01 -12.59
N SER A 616 21.04 2.25 -13.57
CA SER A 616 20.49 2.74 -14.86
C SER A 616 18.97 2.63 -14.87
N VAL A 617 18.30 3.57 -14.20
CA VAL A 617 16.89 3.45 -13.85
C VAL A 617 15.99 4.06 -14.92
N ASP A 618 15.26 3.22 -15.64
CA ASP A 618 14.41 3.61 -16.76
C ASP A 618 12.92 3.73 -16.40
N TYR A 619 12.52 3.25 -15.21
CA TYR A 619 11.21 3.54 -14.62
C TYR A 619 11.32 3.78 -13.11
N LEU A 620 10.52 4.69 -12.56
CA LEU A 620 10.48 5.06 -11.14
C LEU A 620 9.04 5.11 -10.62
N ASP A 621 8.85 4.75 -9.34
CA ASP A 621 7.62 5.02 -8.59
C ASP A 621 7.88 5.13 -7.08
N PHE A 622 7.05 5.90 -6.36
CA PHE A 622 7.10 5.99 -4.89
C PHE A 622 6.14 4.98 -4.26
N THR A 623 6.53 4.35 -3.15
CA THR A 623 5.57 3.56 -2.36
C THR A 623 4.40 4.44 -1.90
N THR A 624 3.22 3.85 -1.67
CA THR A 624 1.99 4.60 -1.35
C THR A 624 2.09 5.43 -0.07
N ASP A 625 2.90 5.01 0.90
CA ASP A 625 3.27 5.77 2.11
C ASP A 625 4.29 6.90 1.86
N GLY A 626 4.84 7.00 0.65
CA GLY A 626 5.95 7.87 0.27
C GLY A 626 7.30 7.55 0.93
N GLY A 627 7.41 6.45 1.69
CA GLY A 627 8.55 6.09 2.56
C GLY A 627 9.71 5.38 1.86
N SER A 628 9.49 4.88 0.65
CA SER A 628 10.52 4.35 -0.25
C SER A 628 10.30 4.85 -1.68
N LEU A 629 11.39 4.95 -2.44
CA LEU A 629 11.38 5.08 -3.90
C LEU A 629 11.79 3.72 -4.47
N ILE A 630 11.11 3.26 -5.50
CA ILE A 630 11.42 2.03 -6.25
C ILE A 630 11.77 2.44 -7.68
N GLY A 631 12.74 1.75 -8.27
CA GLY A 631 13.09 1.90 -9.68
C GLY A 631 13.35 0.55 -10.33
N GLY A 632 13.35 0.54 -11.66
CA GLY A 632 13.67 -0.61 -12.50
C GLY A 632 14.66 -0.26 -13.61
N ASP A 633 15.51 -1.23 -13.98
CA ASP A 633 16.54 -1.13 -15.03
C ASP A 633 16.38 -2.24 -16.09
N GLY A 634 15.14 -2.65 -16.37
CA GLY A 634 14.78 -3.85 -17.14
C GLY A 634 15.01 -5.20 -16.42
N TYR A 635 16.03 -5.32 -15.55
CA TYR A 635 16.52 -6.60 -15.03
C TYR A 635 16.43 -6.78 -13.50
N GLN A 636 16.29 -5.71 -12.73
CA GLN A 636 16.13 -5.74 -11.27
C GLN A 636 15.28 -4.58 -10.77
N PHE A 637 14.63 -4.79 -9.63
CA PHE A 637 14.16 -3.69 -8.79
C PHE A 637 15.31 -3.13 -7.98
N ILE A 638 15.34 -1.81 -7.85
CA ILE A 638 16.23 -1.04 -7.00
C ILE A 638 15.35 -0.24 -6.04
N MET A 639 15.74 -0.10 -4.77
CA MET A 639 14.97 0.66 -3.77
C MET A 639 15.85 1.65 -3.00
N TRP A 640 15.30 2.83 -2.69
CA TRP A 640 15.88 3.85 -1.82
C TRP A 640 14.92 4.22 -0.69
N ASP A 641 15.45 4.57 0.49
CA ASP A 641 14.66 5.11 1.60
C ASP A 641 14.55 6.64 1.48
N THR A 642 13.32 7.16 1.46
CA THR A 642 13.05 8.60 1.23
C THR A 642 13.15 9.44 2.50
N THR A 643 13.45 8.84 3.64
CA THR A 643 13.59 9.49 4.95
C THR A 643 15.05 9.65 5.36
N GLU A 644 15.88 8.62 5.16
CA GLU A 644 17.34 8.69 5.39
C GLU A 644 18.16 8.99 4.11
N TYR A 645 17.56 8.91 2.92
CA TYR A 645 18.15 9.22 1.59
C TYR A 645 19.34 8.31 1.24
N GLU A 646 19.07 7.01 1.21
CA GLU A 646 20.07 5.95 1.03
C GLU A 646 19.50 4.77 0.23
N PHE A 647 20.36 4.05 -0.48
CA PHE A 647 20.03 2.77 -1.12
C PHE A 647 19.63 1.71 -0.07
N VAL A 648 18.67 0.87 -0.43
CA VAL A 648 18.08 -0.17 0.44
C VAL A 648 18.58 -1.56 0.10
N LYS A 649 18.35 -1.98 -1.14
CA LYS A 649 18.53 -3.32 -1.70
C LYS A 649 18.24 -3.23 -3.20
N SER A 650 18.82 -4.14 -3.99
CA SER A 650 18.29 -4.49 -5.31
C SER A 650 17.97 -5.99 -5.39
N SER A 651 17.11 -6.38 -6.33
CA SER A 651 16.59 -7.75 -6.45
C SER A 651 16.22 -8.04 -7.91
N ARG A 652 16.79 -9.10 -8.52
CA ARG A 652 16.49 -9.45 -9.92
C ARG A 652 15.01 -9.80 -10.10
N ALA A 653 14.42 -9.20 -11.13
CA ALA A 653 13.02 -9.34 -11.51
C ALA A 653 12.91 -9.42 -13.04
N LYS A 654 11.73 -9.74 -13.57
CA LYS A 654 11.50 -9.74 -15.03
C LYS A 654 10.70 -8.52 -15.44
N ASN A 655 11.13 -7.89 -16.53
CA ASN A 655 10.46 -6.76 -17.19
C ASN A 655 10.20 -5.62 -16.21
N THR A 656 11.27 -5.04 -15.66
CA THR A 656 11.17 -3.86 -14.76
C THR A 656 11.22 -2.53 -15.50
N ASP A 657 11.09 -2.54 -16.83
CA ASP A 657 10.95 -1.34 -17.68
C ASP A 657 9.62 -0.61 -17.43
N MET A 658 8.63 -1.31 -16.87
CA MET A 658 7.41 -0.73 -16.33
C MET A 658 6.86 -1.62 -15.22
N PHE A 659 6.45 -1.02 -14.10
CA PHE A 659 5.82 -1.73 -13.00
C PHE A 659 4.73 -0.88 -12.35
N TYR A 660 3.82 -1.54 -11.65
CA TYR A 660 2.70 -0.89 -10.97
C TYR A 660 2.69 -1.29 -9.49
N LEU A 661 2.46 -0.35 -8.58
CA LEU A 661 2.24 -0.67 -7.17
C LEU A 661 0.78 -1.05 -6.94
N THR A 662 0.54 -2.07 -6.10
CA THR A 662 -0.83 -2.37 -5.67
C THR A 662 -1.35 -1.26 -4.73
N PRO A 663 -2.66 -0.96 -4.73
CA PRO A 663 -3.21 0.12 -3.90
C PRO A 663 -2.98 -0.06 -2.40
N ASP A 664 -2.89 -1.31 -1.94
CA ASP A 664 -2.54 -1.66 -0.56
C ASP A 664 -1.04 -1.47 -0.21
N GLY A 665 -0.21 -1.00 -1.15
CA GLY A 665 1.23 -0.77 -0.98
C GLY A 665 2.07 -2.02 -0.70
N ASN A 666 1.48 -3.23 -0.74
CA ASN A 666 2.15 -4.46 -0.29
C ASN A 666 2.88 -5.20 -1.42
N TYR A 667 2.51 -4.96 -2.68
CA TYR A 667 3.09 -5.61 -3.85
C TYR A 667 3.51 -4.64 -4.96
N ILE A 668 4.54 -5.07 -5.70
CA ILE A 668 4.95 -4.54 -6.99
C ILE A 668 4.51 -5.56 -8.04
N LEU A 669 3.80 -5.09 -9.06
CA LEU A 669 3.29 -5.87 -10.17
C LEU A 669 4.14 -5.62 -11.42
N THR A 670 4.66 -6.68 -12.04
CA THR A 670 5.13 -6.64 -13.44
C THR A 670 4.26 -7.55 -14.32
N SER A 671 4.26 -7.28 -15.62
CA SER A 671 3.55 -8.09 -16.62
C SER A 671 4.52 -8.66 -17.66
N ASP A 672 4.24 -9.88 -18.13
CA ASP A 672 4.68 -10.38 -19.44
C ASP A 672 3.46 -10.55 -20.37
N ASP A 673 3.67 -10.97 -21.62
CA ASP A 673 2.63 -11.20 -22.65
C ASP A 673 1.31 -11.82 -22.14
N GLU A 674 1.37 -12.72 -21.15
CA GLU A 674 0.20 -13.46 -20.68
C GLU A 674 0.10 -13.59 -19.14
N ASN A 675 1.11 -13.17 -18.36
CA ASN A 675 1.20 -13.38 -16.91
C ASN A 675 1.52 -12.08 -16.14
N LEU A 676 1.07 -12.03 -14.88
CA LEU A 676 1.43 -11.02 -13.89
C LEU A 676 2.31 -11.62 -12.81
N GLU A 677 3.40 -10.96 -12.44
CA GLU A 677 4.30 -11.35 -11.36
C GLU A 677 4.25 -10.35 -10.20
N PHE A 678 3.92 -10.86 -9.01
CA PHE A 678 3.71 -10.12 -7.78
C PHE A 678 4.94 -10.26 -6.88
N TYR A 679 5.71 -9.20 -6.72
CA TYR A 679 6.85 -9.09 -5.81
C TYR A 679 6.42 -8.32 -4.56
N LYS A 680 6.94 -8.62 -3.36
CA LYS A 680 6.57 -7.82 -2.17
C LYS A 680 7.35 -6.51 -2.11
N THR A 681 6.72 -5.42 -1.69
CA THR A 681 7.40 -4.13 -1.46
C THR A 681 8.36 -4.17 -0.25
N SER A 682 8.15 -5.07 0.71
CA SER A 682 8.96 -5.15 1.94
C SER A 682 10.32 -5.84 1.76
N ASP A 683 10.42 -6.84 0.86
CA ASP A 683 11.66 -7.62 0.65
C ASP A 683 12.11 -7.75 -0.82
N LEU A 684 11.33 -7.26 -1.79
CA LEU A 684 11.56 -7.40 -3.24
C LEU A 684 11.65 -8.87 -3.71
N GLU A 685 11.07 -9.83 -2.99
CA GLU A 685 10.98 -11.24 -3.41
C GLU A 685 9.66 -11.55 -4.14
N LEU A 686 9.74 -12.38 -5.18
CA LEU A 686 8.58 -12.88 -5.94
C LEU A 686 7.67 -13.73 -5.04
N SER A 687 6.47 -13.22 -4.78
CA SER A 687 5.42 -13.90 -4.01
C SER A 687 4.63 -14.90 -4.86
N LYS A 688 4.17 -14.47 -6.04
CA LYS A 688 3.23 -15.23 -6.89
C LYS A 688 3.32 -14.82 -8.36
N THR A 689 3.11 -15.78 -9.26
CA THR A 689 2.80 -15.52 -10.69
C THR A 689 1.35 -15.92 -10.95
N THR A 690 0.57 -15.03 -11.56
CA THR A 690 -0.85 -15.23 -11.92
C THR A 690 -1.00 -15.09 -13.43
N LYS A 691 -1.60 -16.07 -14.11
CA LYS A 691 -1.83 -15.99 -15.56
C LYS A 691 -3.14 -15.26 -15.85
N LEU A 692 -3.09 -14.17 -16.61
CA LEU A 692 -4.26 -13.33 -16.90
C LEU A 692 -5.08 -13.89 -18.08
N THR A 693 -4.40 -14.21 -19.20
CA THR A 693 -5.04 -14.61 -20.46
C THR A 693 -4.84 -16.10 -20.77
N VAL A 694 -5.70 -16.66 -21.64
CA VAL A 694 -5.61 -18.09 -22.04
C VAL A 694 -5.81 -18.22 -23.55
N ASN A 695 -4.72 -18.07 -24.32
CA ASN A 695 -4.69 -17.96 -25.79
C ASN A 695 -5.37 -16.68 -26.35
N GLU A 696 -5.49 -15.64 -25.53
CA GLU A 696 -5.68 -14.25 -25.99
C GLU A 696 -4.37 -13.51 -25.66
N SER A 697 -3.93 -12.62 -26.54
CA SER A 697 -2.55 -12.09 -26.55
C SER A 697 -2.32 -10.93 -25.57
N GLU A 698 -1.04 -10.60 -25.40
CA GLU A 698 -0.44 -9.35 -24.88
C GLU A 698 -1.31 -8.51 -23.92
N ILE A 699 -0.94 -8.53 -22.63
CA ILE A 699 -1.32 -7.50 -21.67
C ILE A 699 -0.57 -6.22 -22.05
N THR A 700 -1.27 -5.10 -22.24
CA THR A 700 -0.66 -3.86 -22.78
C THR A 700 -0.75 -2.64 -21.87
N ASP A 701 -1.65 -2.66 -20.88
CA ASP A 701 -1.80 -1.59 -19.89
C ASP A 701 -2.56 -2.14 -18.67
N ILE A 702 -2.25 -1.63 -17.48
CA ILE A 702 -2.88 -2.01 -16.21
C ILE A 702 -3.07 -0.75 -15.38
N THR A 703 -4.21 -0.61 -14.73
CA THR A 703 -4.39 0.38 -13.67
C THR A 703 -5.41 -0.12 -12.64
N PHE A 704 -5.43 0.48 -11.46
CA PHE A 704 -6.30 0.11 -10.36
C PHE A 704 -7.45 1.12 -10.21
N SER A 705 -8.56 0.69 -9.60
CA SER A 705 -9.62 1.62 -9.24
C SER A 705 -9.20 2.53 -8.09
N ARG A 706 -9.87 3.68 -7.97
CA ARG A 706 -9.73 4.63 -6.87
C ARG A 706 -10.03 4.01 -5.49
N SER A 707 -10.96 3.05 -5.45
CA SER A 707 -11.28 2.21 -4.28
C SER A 707 -10.21 1.18 -3.94
N GLY A 708 -9.30 0.89 -4.87
CA GLY A 708 -8.21 -0.07 -4.73
C GLY A 708 -8.60 -1.56 -4.80
N ASP A 709 -9.89 -1.89 -4.88
CA ASP A 709 -10.40 -3.26 -4.90
C ASP A 709 -10.61 -3.85 -6.31
N LEU A 710 -10.53 -3.02 -7.35
CA LEU A 710 -10.58 -3.45 -8.76
C LEU A 710 -9.27 -3.18 -9.50
N MET A 711 -8.98 -4.04 -10.49
CA MET A 711 -7.90 -3.86 -11.46
C MET A 711 -8.48 -3.85 -12.87
N TYR A 712 -8.24 -2.76 -13.61
CA TYR A 712 -8.57 -2.61 -15.02
C TYR A 712 -7.35 -3.00 -15.86
N ALA A 713 -7.49 -3.98 -16.77
CA ALA A 713 -6.41 -4.43 -17.63
C ALA A 713 -6.79 -4.37 -19.12
N SER A 714 -5.95 -3.71 -19.92
CA SER A 714 -6.06 -3.69 -21.38
C SER A 714 -5.36 -4.90 -21.98
N VAL A 715 -6.08 -5.68 -22.77
CA VAL A 715 -5.61 -6.93 -23.37
C VAL A 715 -5.76 -6.85 -24.89
N MET A 716 -4.66 -7.01 -25.64
CA MET A 716 -4.69 -6.99 -27.10
C MET A 716 -5.07 -8.38 -27.62
N VAL A 717 -6.23 -8.53 -28.27
CA VAL A 717 -6.65 -9.80 -28.89
C VAL A 717 -6.13 -10.00 -30.32
N GLY A 718 -5.40 -9.01 -30.86
CA GLY A 718 -4.58 -9.11 -32.06
C GLY A 718 -4.49 -7.80 -32.84
N TYR A 719 -3.63 -7.73 -33.85
CA TYR A 719 -3.46 -6.54 -34.68
C TYR A 719 -4.04 -6.70 -36.08
N CYS A 720 -4.95 -5.82 -36.49
CA CYS A 720 -5.47 -5.75 -37.86
C CYS A 720 -4.61 -4.80 -38.73
N SER A 721 -4.13 -5.33 -39.86
CA SER A 721 -3.48 -4.55 -40.92
C SER A 721 -4.40 -4.44 -42.16
N TRP A 722 -3.83 -4.28 -43.36
CA TRP A 722 -4.58 -3.86 -44.55
C TRP A 722 -5.75 -4.79 -44.95
N GLY A 723 -6.98 -4.33 -44.65
CA GLY A 723 -8.21 -4.83 -45.30
C GLY A 723 -9.13 -5.75 -44.47
N CYS A 724 -9.12 -5.68 -43.14
CA CYS A 724 -10.24 -6.20 -42.33
C CYS A 724 -11.56 -5.43 -42.62
N GLU A 725 -12.71 -5.96 -42.18
CA GLU A 725 -13.99 -5.22 -42.29
C GLU A 725 -14.15 -4.12 -41.22
N GLU A 726 -13.30 -4.13 -40.18
CA GLU A 726 -13.36 -3.26 -39.00
C GLU A 726 -12.40 -2.04 -39.04
N GLY A 727 -11.40 -2.03 -39.93
CA GLY A 727 -10.37 -0.98 -40.02
C GLY A 727 -8.97 -1.42 -39.57
N GLU A 728 -7.92 -0.71 -39.98
CA GLU A 728 -6.53 -0.93 -39.53
C GLU A 728 -6.35 -0.42 -38.09
N GLY A 729 -5.73 -1.23 -37.21
CA GLY A 729 -5.57 -0.92 -35.79
C GLY A 729 -5.33 -2.16 -34.90
N ALA A 730 -5.03 -1.93 -33.62
CA ALA A 730 -5.04 -2.94 -32.58
C ALA A 730 -6.48 -3.27 -32.15
N LEU A 731 -6.78 -4.56 -32.08
CA LEU A 731 -8.03 -5.09 -31.55
C LEU A 731 -7.80 -5.41 -30.07
N THR A 732 -8.51 -4.71 -29.20
CA THR A 732 -8.28 -4.70 -27.76
C THR A 732 -9.58 -4.97 -26.99
N LYS A 733 -9.43 -5.39 -25.74
CA LYS A 733 -10.50 -5.45 -24.74
C LYS A 733 -10.04 -4.77 -23.46
N LEU A 734 -10.97 -4.15 -22.76
CA LEU A 734 -10.81 -3.87 -21.34
C LEU A 734 -11.36 -5.05 -20.53
N HIS A 735 -10.67 -5.43 -19.46
CA HIS A 735 -11.10 -6.42 -18.48
C HIS A 735 -11.09 -5.82 -17.08
N SER A 736 -12.18 -6.01 -16.33
CA SER A 736 -12.29 -5.60 -14.93
C SER A 736 -12.13 -6.82 -14.02
N TYR A 737 -11.17 -6.78 -13.10
CA TYR A 737 -10.92 -7.84 -12.12
C TYR A 737 -11.18 -7.32 -10.70
N ASP A 738 -11.72 -8.19 -9.85
CA ASP A 738 -11.87 -8.03 -8.40
C ASP A 738 -10.63 -8.59 -7.68
N ILE A 739 -10.18 -7.95 -6.60
CA ILE A 739 -8.94 -8.26 -5.87
C ILE A 739 -9.25 -8.85 -4.47
N ASP A 740 -9.83 -10.05 -4.41
CA ASP A 740 -10.08 -10.77 -3.14
C ASP A 740 -8.79 -11.42 -2.60
N GLY A 741 -8.12 -10.72 -1.67
CA GLY A 741 -7.21 -11.35 -0.70
C GLY A 741 -6.05 -12.16 -1.29
N ASN A 742 -5.56 -11.79 -2.48
CA ASN A 742 -4.56 -12.44 -3.35
C ASN A 742 -5.10 -13.27 -4.55
N GLU A 743 -6.39 -13.37 -4.83
CA GLU A 743 -6.90 -13.94 -6.10
C GLU A 743 -7.60 -12.88 -6.97
N LEU A 744 -7.25 -12.84 -8.26
CA LEU A 744 -7.88 -11.96 -9.25
C LEU A 744 -9.10 -12.68 -9.86
N VAL A 745 -10.28 -12.10 -9.71
CA VAL A 745 -11.53 -12.66 -10.26
C VAL A 745 -12.05 -11.77 -11.38
N LEU A 746 -12.09 -12.26 -12.62
CA LEU A 746 -12.65 -11.52 -13.76
C LEU A 746 -14.15 -11.27 -13.54
N LEU A 747 -14.53 -10.00 -13.37
CA LEU A 747 -15.93 -9.58 -13.26
C LEU A 747 -16.57 -9.40 -14.64
N ARG A 748 -15.98 -8.54 -15.48
CA ARG A 748 -16.53 -8.15 -16.78
C ARG A 748 -15.45 -7.90 -17.82
N SER A 749 -15.85 -7.88 -19.09
CA SER A 749 -14.96 -7.63 -20.23
C SER A 749 -15.74 -6.90 -21.33
N SER A 750 -15.09 -5.95 -21.99
CA SER A 750 -15.71 -5.13 -23.04
C SER A 750 -16.00 -5.92 -24.33
N GLU A 751 -16.81 -5.34 -25.23
CA GLU A 751 -16.71 -5.72 -26.65
C GLU A 751 -15.31 -5.39 -27.20
N ILE A 752 -14.95 -5.97 -28.34
CA ILE A 752 -13.65 -5.70 -28.97
C ILE A 752 -13.63 -4.27 -29.50
N ILE A 753 -12.71 -3.47 -28.97
CA ILE A 753 -12.44 -2.09 -29.37
C ILE A 753 -11.37 -2.11 -30.47
N ASN A 754 -11.53 -1.30 -31.51
CA ASN A 754 -10.52 -1.12 -32.55
C ASN A 754 -9.93 0.30 -32.46
N THR A 755 -8.65 0.39 -32.11
CA THR A 755 -7.87 1.62 -31.95
C THR A 755 -6.69 1.61 -32.91
N VAL A 756 -6.29 2.75 -33.47
CA VAL A 756 -5.15 2.79 -34.41
C VAL A 756 -3.85 2.28 -33.76
N ASN A 757 -3.67 2.56 -32.47
CA ASN A 757 -2.58 2.04 -31.63
C ASN A 757 -3.15 1.15 -30.51
N ILE A 758 -2.30 0.73 -29.58
CA ILE A 758 -2.66 0.07 -28.32
C ILE A 758 -3.72 0.89 -27.55
N LEU A 759 -4.57 0.18 -26.79
CA LEU A 759 -5.55 0.77 -25.88
C LEU A 759 -4.88 1.11 -24.55
N SER A 760 -4.73 2.41 -24.29
CA SER A 760 -4.47 2.97 -22.96
C SER A 760 -5.55 4.02 -22.68
N PRO A 761 -6.53 3.74 -21.78
CA PRO A 761 -7.58 4.68 -21.41
C PRO A 761 -7.08 5.63 -20.32
N VAL A 762 -7.29 6.94 -20.48
CA VAL A 762 -6.97 7.92 -19.43
C VAL A 762 -8.20 8.10 -18.54
N TYR A 763 -8.13 7.57 -17.33
CA TYR A 763 -9.21 7.65 -16.34
C TYR A 763 -9.25 9.02 -15.67
N HIS A 764 -10.45 9.55 -15.41
CA HIS A 764 -10.61 10.72 -14.58
C HIS A 764 -10.36 10.34 -13.10
N PRO A 765 -9.60 11.12 -12.30
CA PRO A 765 -9.26 10.71 -10.92
C PRO A 765 -10.45 10.43 -9.99
N LEU A 766 -11.57 11.13 -10.19
CA LEU A 766 -12.85 10.87 -9.50
C LEU A 766 -13.73 9.78 -10.15
N GLU A 767 -13.20 8.99 -11.10
CA GLU A 767 -13.86 7.93 -11.90
C GLU A 767 -15.21 8.25 -12.58
N GLN A 768 -15.67 9.51 -12.59
CA GLN A 768 -16.87 9.94 -13.30
C GLN A 768 -16.83 9.75 -14.84
N SER A 769 -15.65 9.49 -15.40
CA SER A 769 -15.43 9.31 -16.85
C SER A 769 -14.06 8.67 -17.13
N ALA A 770 -13.93 8.03 -18.29
CA ALA A 770 -12.65 7.61 -18.86
C ALA A 770 -12.54 8.09 -20.31
N TYR A 771 -11.31 8.33 -20.78
CA TYR A 771 -11.05 8.97 -22.06
C TYR A 771 -10.15 8.12 -22.96
N ILE A 772 -10.69 7.72 -24.11
CA ILE A 772 -9.99 6.94 -25.14
C ILE A 772 -9.83 7.78 -26.42
N LYS A 773 -8.74 7.56 -27.17
CA LYS A 773 -8.57 8.12 -28.52
C LYS A 773 -8.55 7.04 -29.61
N PRO A 774 -9.61 6.90 -30.44
CA PRO A 774 -9.68 5.85 -31.46
C PRO A 774 -8.66 5.97 -32.60
N ASP A 775 -8.37 7.20 -33.02
CA ASP A 775 -7.44 7.55 -34.12
C ASP A 775 -6.78 8.89 -33.80
N HIS A 776 -5.52 9.06 -34.21
CA HIS A 776 -4.77 10.30 -34.05
C HIS A 776 -5.52 11.56 -34.54
N LEU A 777 -6.26 11.49 -35.65
CA LEU A 777 -6.96 12.65 -36.22
C LEU A 777 -8.41 12.81 -35.71
N SER A 778 -8.91 11.85 -34.94
CA SER A 778 -10.25 11.85 -34.33
C SER A 778 -10.29 12.60 -33.00
N ASN A 779 -11.50 12.93 -32.55
CA ASN A 779 -11.74 13.42 -31.19
C ASN A 779 -11.51 12.29 -30.17
N TYR A 780 -11.19 12.65 -28.93
CA TYR A 780 -11.36 11.76 -27.79
C TYR A 780 -12.83 11.38 -27.62
N THR A 781 -13.06 10.18 -27.12
CA THR A 781 -14.38 9.65 -26.77
C THR A 781 -14.46 9.52 -25.25
N GLU A 782 -15.58 9.98 -24.68
CA GLU A 782 -15.94 9.78 -23.29
C GLU A 782 -16.59 8.40 -23.12
N TRP A 783 -16.02 7.60 -22.22
CA TRP A 783 -16.64 6.42 -21.60
C TRP A 783 -17.15 6.80 -20.21
N ARG A 784 -18.15 6.05 -19.72
CA ARG A 784 -18.91 6.40 -18.51
C ARG A 784 -19.02 5.20 -17.57
N PRO A 785 -19.07 5.42 -16.25
CA PRO A 785 -19.19 4.34 -15.28
C PRO A 785 -20.54 3.63 -15.36
N ASP A 786 -20.49 2.32 -15.17
CA ASP A 786 -21.55 1.34 -14.94
C ASP A 786 -21.06 0.55 -13.71
N SER A 787 -21.40 1.05 -12.52
CA SER A 787 -20.71 0.73 -11.28
C SER A 787 -21.02 -0.66 -10.73
N ASP A 788 -22.23 -1.19 -10.90
CA ASP A 788 -22.54 -2.56 -10.49
C ASP A 788 -22.33 -3.60 -11.61
N GLY A 789 -22.21 -3.15 -12.87
CA GLY A 789 -22.01 -4.02 -14.02
C GLY A 789 -23.30 -4.68 -14.52
N ASP A 790 -24.48 -4.10 -14.33
CA ASP A 790 -25.73 -4.58 -14.94
C ASP A 790 -25.83 -4.24 -16.44
N GLY A 791 -25.23 -3.13 -16.90
CA GLY A 791 -25.33 -2.60 -18.27
C GLY A 791 -25.99 -1.21 -18.41
N PHE A 792 -26.38 -0.56 -17.32
CA PHE A 792 -26.86 0.82 -17.26
C PHE A 792 -25.77 1.71 -16.64
N ILE A 793 -25.60 2.92 -17.18
CA ILE A 793 -24.64 3.88 -16.63
C ILE A 793 -25.24 4.60 -15.41
N ASP A 794 -24.42 4.88 -14.40
CA ASP A 794 -24.82 5.44 -13.09
C ASP A 794 -25.67 6.72 -13.18
N THR A 795 -25.56 7.45 -14.29
CA THR A 795 -26.31 8.69 -14.56
C THR A 795 -27.76 8.49 -15.07
N ILE A 796 -28.16 7.24 -15.37
CA ILE A 796 -29.51 6.88 -15.86
C ILE A 796 -30.12 5.67 -15.15
N ASP A 797 -29.32 4.89 -14.42
CA ASP A 797 -29.80 3.84 -13.53
C ASP A 797 -30.65 4.42 -12.38
N GLU A 798 -31.72 3.73 -12.00
CA GLU A 798 -32.59 4.05 -10.86
C GLU A 798 -32.44 3.06 -9.69
N CYS A 799 -31.63 1.99 -9.83
CA CYS A 799 -31.53 0.84 -8.93
C CYS A 799 -30.07 0.37 -8.64
N PRO A 800 -29.15 1.25 -8.21
CA PRO A 800 -27.71 0.92 -8.12
C PRO A 800 -27.41 -0.17 -7.09
N GLY A 801 -26.49 -1.07 -7.45
CA GLY A 801 -26.14 -2.27 -6.68
C GLY A 801 -26.88 -3.51 -7.15
N THR A 802 -27.42 -3.51 -8.36
CA THR A 802 -27.94 -4.71 -9.02
C THR A 802 -26.84 -5.77 -9.14
N SER A 803 -27.19 -7.04 -8.90
CA SER A 803 -26.19 -8.11 -9.01
C SER A 803 -25.81 -8.39 -10.47
N LEU A 804 -24.50 -8.52 -10.73
CA LEU A 804 -23.93 -8.98 -12.00
C LEU A 804 -24.69 -10.17 -12.61
N ASP A 805 -24.90 -10.12 -13.93
CA ASP A 805 -25.63 -11.10 -14.76
C ASP A 805 -27.16 -11.25 -14.46
N VAL A 806 -27.80 -10.34 -13.71
CA VAL A 806 -29.27 -10.30 -13.56
C VAL A 806 -29.96 -9.76 -14.83
N GLU A 807 -31.14 -10.30 -15.20
CA GLU A 807 -32.00 -9.68 -16.22
C GLU A 807 -32.76 -8.49 -15.60
N VAL A 808 -32.38 -7.27 -15.99
CA VAL A 808 -32.95 -6.00 -15.53
C VAL A 808 -34.02 -5.41 -16.48
N ASP A 809 -34.73 -4.38 -16.03
CA ASP A 809 -35.86 -3.77 -16.75
C ASP A 809 -35.48 -2.57 -17.67
N GLU A 810 -36.33 -1.54 -17.84
CA GLU A 810 -35.97 -0.32 -18.60
C GLU A 810 -35.37 0.82 -17.74
N SER A 811 -35.10 0.56 -16.44
CA SER A 811 -34.54 1.52 -15.46
C SER A 811 -33.31 1.02 -14.69
N GLY A 812 -32.72 -0.13 -15.06
CA GLY A 812 -31.61 -0.78 -14.33
C GLY A 812 -32.06 -1.69 -13.17
N CYS A 813 -33.37 -1.83 -12.94
CA CYS A 813 -33.86 -2.57 -11.78
C CYS A 813 -33.91 -4.09 -12.04
N GLY A 814 -33.15 -4.85 -11.26
CA GLY A 814 -33.30 -6.30 -11.17
C GLY A 814 -34.64 -6.70 -10.55
N GLY A 815 -35.15 -7.89 -10.89
CA GLY A 815 -36.49 -8.33 -10.48
C GLY A 815 -36.73 -8.41 -8.96
N ASP A 816 -35.68 -8.57 -8.17
CA ASP A 816 -35.74 -8.56 -6.70
C ASP A 816 -35.73 -7.11 -6.13
N GLN A 817 -35.32 -6.09 -6.90
CA GLN A 817 -35.31 -4.67 -6.52
C GLN A 817 -36.58 -3.90 -6.93
N LEU A 818 -37.45 -4.50 -7.77
CA LEU A 818 -38.73 -3.91 -8.16
C LEU A 818 -39.73 -3.87 -6.98
N ASP A 819 -40.72 -2.98 -7.07
CA ASP A 819 -41.91 -2.92 -6.22
C ASP A 819 -43.10 -3.49 -7.03
N ASP A 820 -43.41 -4.78 -6.89
CA ASP A 820 -44.37 -5.49 -7.76
C ASP A 820 -45.84 -5.11 -7.50
N ASP A 821 -46.18 -4.63 -6.29
CA ASP A 821 -47.57 -4.31 -5.91
C ASP A 821 -47.87 -2.82 -5.62
N GLY A 822 -46.83 -1.99 -5.43
CA GLY A 822 -46.89 -0.54 -5.39
C GLY A 822 -47.02 0.06 -3.98
N ASP A 823 -46.52 -0.63 -2.96
CA ASP A 823 -46.61 -0.23 -1.55
C ASP A 823 -45.51 0.78 -1.14
N GLY A 824 -44.34 0.70 -1.78
CA GLY A 824 -43.17 1.53 -1.51
C GLY A 824 -41.91 0.81 -0.98
N LEU A 825 -41.92 -0.53 -0.84
CA LEU A 825 -40.74 -1.37 -0.62
C LEU A 825 -40.37 -2.18 -1.87
N ALA A 826 -39.11 -2.59 -1.95
CA ALA A 826 -38.61 -3.50 -2.99
C ALA A 826 -38.86 -4.96 -2.61
N ASN A 827 -39.07 -5.85 -3.59
CA ASN A 827 -39.38 -7.27 -3.45
C ASN A 827 -38.39 -8.06 -2.56
N PHE A 828 -37.16 -7.57 -2.34
CA PHE A 828 -36.16 -8.18 -1.45
C PHE A 828 -36.26 -7.73 0.02
N GLU A 829 -36.86 -6.58 0.30
CA GLU A 829 -37.13 -6.06 1.66
C GLU A 829 -38.58 -6.32 2.08
N ASP A 830 -39.51 -6.28 1.13
CA ASP A 830 -40.92 -6.59 1.37
C ASP A 830 -41.11 -8.07 1.72
N LEU A 831 -41.69 -8.31 2.90
CA LEU A 831 -42.07 -9.67 3.29
C LEU A 831 -43.36 -10.11 2.60
N CYS A 832 -44.18 -9.18 2.13
CA CYS A 832 -45.60 -9.28 1.78
C CYS A 832 -45.99 -9.02 0.29
N PRO A 833 -45.24 -9.49 -0.74
CA PRO A 833 -45.33 -9.04 -2.17
C PRO A 833 -46.56 -9.54 -2.95
N ASP A 834 -47.74 -9.25 -2.41
CA ASP A 834 -49.09 -9.48 -2.94
C ASP A 834 -50.06 -8.49 -2.20
N SER A 835 -49.51 -7.37 -1.70
CA SER A 835 -50.14 -6.41 -0.79
C SER A 835 -51.23 -5.57 -1.50
N PRO A 836 -52.37 -5.25 -0.84
CA PRO A 836 -53.52 -4.70 -1.58
C PRO A 836 -53.42 -3.18 -1.89
N ASP A 837 -53.12 -2.83 -3.15
CA ASP A 837 -53.16 -1.47 -3.76
C ASP A 837 -54.11 -0.49 -3.05
N GLY A 838 -53.51 0.57 -2.50
CA GLY A 838 -54.21 1.69 -1.87
C GLY A 838 -54.64 1.48 -0.41
N ILE A 839 -54.20 0.39 0.23
CA ILE A 839 -54.17 0.22 1.69
C ILE A 839 -52.77 0.59 2.18
N GLY A 840 -52.67 1.18 3.39
CA GLY A 840 -51.37 1.46 4.01
C GLY A 840 -50.82 0.20 4.69
N THR A 841 -49.57 -0.09 4.41
CA THR A 841 -48.72 -1.16 4.95
C THR A 841 -47.90 -0.66 6.14
N ASP A 842 -47.15 -1.56 6.78
CA ASP A 842 -46.18 -1.26 7.84
C ASP A 842 -44.74 -1.20 7.31
N GLU A 843 -43.75 -1.19 8.21
CA GLU A 843 -42.33 -1.08 7.85
C GLU A 843 -41.73 -2.33 7.19
N ASN A 844 -42.51 -3.42 7.09
CA ASN A 844 -42.15 -4.68 6.42
C ASN A 844 -43.14 -5.04 5.28
N GLY A 845 -43.82 -4.04 4.72
CA GLY A 845 -44.71 -4.13 3.54
C GLY A 845 -46.04 -4.83 3.75
N CYS A 846 -46.38 -5.18 4.99
CA CYS A 846 -47.60 -5.92 5.30
C CYS A 846 -48.73 -5.00 5.76
N THR A 847 -49.96 -5.22 5.29
CA THR A 847 -51.14 -4.57 5.89
C THR A 847 -51.60 -5.33 7.14
N ASN A 848 -52.40 -4.68 8.00
CA ASN A 848 -53.08 -5.32 9.15
C ASN A 848 -54.07 -6.46 8.79
N GLN A 849 -54.14 -6.87 7.51
CA GLN A 849 -54.89 -8.04 7.03
C GLN A 849 -53.98 -9.23 6.66
N GLN A 850 -52.66 -9.09 6.77
CA GLN A 850 -51.64 -10.12 6.47
C GLN A 850 -50.90 -10.63 7.73
N VAL A 851 -51.11 -10.07 8.93
CA VAL A 851 -50.31 -10.38 10.13
C VAL A 851 -51.04 -11.25 11.18
N ASP A 852 -50.32 -12.22 11.75
CA ASP A 852 -50.74 -13.27 12.70
C ASP A 852 -49.53 -13.60 13.58
N GLU A 853 -49.55 -13.18 14.85
CA GLU A 853 -48.35 -13.12 15.73
C GLU A 853 -48.00 -14.48 16.36
N ASP A 854 -48.99 -15.37 16.54
CA ASP A 854 -48.82 -16.68 17.18
C ASP A 854 -49.05 -17.87 16.22
N PHE A 855 -49.30 -17.58 14.94
CA PHE A 855 -49.49 -18.53 13.85
C PHE A 855 -50.65 -19.49 14.11
N ASP A 856 -51.79 -18.96 14.59
CA ASP A 856 -53.03 -19.72 14.82
C ASP A 856 -53.95 -19.78 13.59
N GLY A 857 -53.82 -18.83 12.65
CA GLY A 857 -54.62 -18.67 11.44
C GLY A 857 -55.62 -17.50 11.46
N ILE A 858 -55.62 -16.63 12.48
CA ILE A 858 -56.52 -15.49 12.62
C ILE A 858 -55.72 -14.18 12.78
N CYS A 859 -56.15 -13.13 12.09
CA CYS A 859 -55.36 -11.90 11.97
C CYS A 859 -55.41 -11.00 13.21
N ASN A 860 -54.28 -10.34 13.50
CA ASN A 860 -54.13 -9.36 14.58
C ASN A 860 -54.20 -7.92 14.03
N GLU A 861 -55.12 -7.09 14.54
CA GLU A 861 -55.26 -5.70 14.06
C GLU A 861 -54.09 -4.77 14.49
N ASP A 862 -53.26 -5.17 15.46
CA ASP A 862 -52.25 -4.32 16.12
C ASP A 862 -50.85 -5.01 16.27
N ALA A 863 -50.58 -6.13 15.59
CA ALA A 863 -49.31 -6.88 15.71
C ALA A 863 -48.20 -6.34 14.77
N PRO A 864 -46.91 -6.46 15.13
CA PRO A 864 -45.80 -6.27 14.20
C PRO A 864 -45.80 -7.35 13.11
N SER A 865 -45.40 -7.01 11.89
CA SER A 865 -45.21 -7.99 10.82
C SER A 865 -43.92 -8.81 10.99
N ASP A 866 -44.07 -10.12 11.13
CA ASP A 866 -43.05 -11.14 10.78
C ASP A 866 -43.34 -11.75 9.37
N GLY A 867 -44.12 -11.06 8.53
CA GLY A 867 -44.47 -11.45 7.15
C GLY A 867 -45.89 -12.01 6.92
N PRO A 868 -46.21 -12.42 5.68
CA PRO A 868 -47.57 -12.71 5.20
C PRO A 868 -48.12 -14.05 5.71
N SER A 869 -48.87 -13.97 6.79
CA SER A 869 -49.78 -15.02 7.20
C SER A 869 -51.00 -15.08 6.26
N ASN A 870 -51.48 -16.30 5.97
CA ASN A 870 -52.74 -16.51 5.26
C ASN A 870 -53.93 -16.54 6.25
N CYS A 871 -53.94 -15.58 7.19
CA CYS A 871 -54.88 -15.50 8.31
C CYS A 871 -56.29 -15.09 7.86
N VAL A 872 -57.32 -15.43 8.65
CA VAL A 872 -58.73 -15.09 8.34
C VAL A 872 -59.58 -14.80 9.57
N GLY A 873 -59.58 -13.55 10.04
CA GLY A 873 -60.57 -13.07 11.01
C GLY A 873 -60.10 -11.84 11.77
N LYS A 874 -60.52 -11.74 13.03
CA LYS A 874 -59.90 -10.90 14.05
C LYS A 874 -59.82 -11.71 15.34
N ASP A 875 -58.61 -11.84 15.88
CA ASP A 875 -58.36 -12.52 17.15
C ASP A 875 -58.89 -11.72 18.36
N GLN A 876 -59.15 -12.45 19.45
CA GLN A 876 -59.55 -11.95 20.76
C GLN A 876 -58.71 -12.54 21.91
N CYS A 877 -57.74 -13.43 21.63
CA CYS A 877 -56.93 -14.15 22.61
C CYS A 877 -55.43 -14.22 22.24
N PRO A 878 -54.71 -13.09 22.05
CA PRO A 878 -53.35 -13.11 21.50
C PRO A 878 -52.37 -13.88 22.39
N GLY A 879 -51.51 -14.70 21.77
CA GLY A 879 -50.59 -15.62 22.45
C GLY A 879 -51.14 -17.05 22.55
N SER A 880 -52.09 -17.43 21.70
CA SER A 880 -52.53 -18.82 21.52
C SER A 880 -51.41 -19.65 20.89
N ALA A 881 -50.74 -20.48 21.69
CA ALA A 881 -49.56 -21.22 21.24
C ALA A 881 -49.78 -21.99 19.91
N SER A 882 -48.92 -21.77 18.91
CA SER A 882 -49.09 -22.36 17.57
C SER A 882 -49.37 -23.87 17.59
N GLY A 883 -50.47 -24.28 16.95
CA GLY A 883 -50.83 -25.68 16.72
C GLY A 883 -51.77 -26.34 17.75
N ILE A 884 -52.33 -25.61 18.72
CA ILE A 884 -53.50 -26.09 19.50
C ILE A 884 -54.83 -25.83 18.77
N ILE A 885 -55.92 -26.40 19.29
CA ILE A 885 -57.27 -26.24 18.72
C ILE A 885 -57.95 -25.02 19.37
N ILE A 886 -57.99 -23.94 18.60
CA ILE A 886 -58.71 -22.69 18.87
C ILE A 886 -60.20 -22.76 18.47
N ASP A 887 -60.98 -21.77 18.89
CA ASP A 887 -62.34 -21.50 18.38
C ASP A 887 -62.36 -20.46 17.25
N SER A 888 -63.51 -19.82 16.98
CA SER A 888 -63.65 -18.82 15.90
C SER A 888 -63.11 -17.43 16.24
N ASN A 889 -62.57 -17.24 17.44
CA ASN A 889 -62.08 -15.98 17.99
C ASN A 889 -60.60 -16.09 18.44
N GLY A 890 -59.87 -17.13 18.01
CA GLY A 890 -58.48 -17.44 18.37
C GLY A 890 -58.26 -18.03 19.78
N CYS A 891 -59.31 -18.12 20.59
CA CYS A 891 -59.20 -18.63 21.95
C CYS A 891 -59.11 -20.16 22.00
N SER A 892 -58.08 -20.71 22.66
CA SER A 892 -58.05 -22.14 23.00
C SER A 892 -58.95 -22.47 24.20
N TRP A 893 -59.23 -23.76 24.42
CA TRP A 893 -60.00 -24.21 25.59
C TRP A 893 -59.44 -23.71 26.93
N ALA A 894 -58.13 -23.51 27.07
CA ALA A 894 -57.53 -23.01 28.30
C ALA A 894 -57.82 -21.52 28.57
N GLN A 895 -57.97 -20.71 27.52
CA GLN A 895 -58.27 -19.26 27.59
C GLN A 895 -59.78 -18.96 27.64
N GLN A 896 -60.64 -19.97 27.45
CA GLN A 896 -62.08 -19.81 27.55
C GLN A 896 -62.53 -19.68 29.02
N ASP A 897 -63.59 -18.91 29.25
CA ASP A 897 -64.44 -18.92 30.45
C ASP A 897 -65.73 -19.66 30.06
N ASN A 898 -65.97 -20.85 30.62
CA ASN A 898 -67.08 -21.73 30.20
C ASN A 898 -68.38 -21.52 30.99
N ASP A 899 -68.31 -21.08 32.24
CA ASP A 899 -69.47 -20.95 33.12
C ASP A 899 -69.97 -19.49 33.24
N GLY A 900 -69.07 -18.53 33.01
CA GLY A 900 -69.32 -17.10 32.95
C GLY A 900 -69.08 -16.34 34.25
N ASP A 901 -68.30 -16.88 35.21
CA ASP A 901 -68.00 -16.20 36.48
C ASP A 901 -66.90 -15.12 36.38
N GLY A 902 -66.00 -15.23 35.39
CA GLY A 902 -64.88 -14.32 35.15
C GLY A 902 -63.48 -14.92 35.29
N VAL A 903 -63.34 -16.20 35.65
CA VAL A 903 -62.07 -16.95 35.65
C VAL A 903 -61.98 -17.86 34.40
N ILE A 904 -60.77 -18.07 33.87
CA ILE A 904 -60.55 -18.94 32.69
C ILE A 904 -60.29 -20.39 33.12
N ASN A 905 -60.68 -21.37 32.28
CA ASN A 905 -60.69 -22.82 32.59
C ASN A 905 -59.35 -23.44 33.06
N VAL A 906 -58.23 -22.73 32.93
CA VAL A 906 -56.90 -23.19 33.38
C VAL A 906 -56.55 -22.73 34.79
N ASP A 907 -57.13 -21.61 35.24
CA ASP A 907 -56.96 -21.02 36.57
C ASP A 907 -58.18 -21.30 37.48
N ASP A 908 -59.33 -21.64 36.90
CA ASP A 908 -60.53 -22.14 37.58
C ASP A 908 -60.30 -23.53 38.23
N LEU A 909 -60.63 -23.65 39.52
CA LEU A 909 -60.57 -24.89 40.31
C LEU A 909 -61.96 -25.50 40.58
N CYS A 910 -63.05 -24.85 40.19
CA CYS A 910 -64.44 -25.17 40.52
C CYS A 910 -65.35 -25.22 39.28
N GLU A 911 -65.49 -26.40 38.68
CA GLU A 911 -66.23 -26.72 37.41
C GLU A 911 -67.65 -26.11 37.23
N ASP A 912 -68.28 -25.57 38.28
CA ASP A 912 -69.44 -24.68 38.20
C ASP A 912 -69.60 -23.73 39.41
N THR A 913 -69.67 -22.41 39.21
CA THR A 913 -70.07 -21.43 40.24
C THR A 913 -71.61 -21.46 40.42
N GLU A 914 -72.11 -22.02 41.53
CA GLU A 914 -73.57 -22.09 41.77
C GLU A 914 -74.18 -20.71 42.14
N ILE A 915 -73.39 -19.77 42.66
CA ILE A 915 -73.79 -18.39 42.98
C ILE A 915 -73.08 -17.40 42.05
N ALA A 916 -73.65 -17.18 40.87
CA ALA A 916 -73.11 -16.25 39.87
C ALA A 916 -72.72 -14.86 40.44
N GLY A 917 -71.44 -14.51 40.31
CA GLY A 917 -70.84 -13.26 40.83
C GLY A 917 -70.41 -13.31 42.30
N ASP A 918 -70.19 -14.50 42.86
CA ASP A 918 -69.75 -14.78 44.24
C ASP A 918 -68.51 -15.70 44.28
N ALA A 919 -67.90 -15.95 43.11
CA ALA A 919 -66.63 -16.65 42.92
C ALA A 919 -65.46 -15.87 43.54
N ASP A 920 -64.39 -16.58 43.87
CA ASP A 920 -63.12 -16.02 44.34
C ASP A 920 -62.07 -15.97 43.20
N GLU A 921 -60.80 -15.79 43.56
CA GLU A 921 -59.68 -15.80 42.61
C GLU A 921 -59.35 -17.18 42.01
N ASN A 922 -60.12 -18.23 42.36
CA ASN A 922 -59.97 -19.62 41.92
C ASN A 922 -61.26 -20.18 41.27
N GLY A 923 -62.25 -19.34 40.95
CA GLY A 923 -63.55 -19.75 40.39
C GLY A 923 -64.55 -20.34 41.41
N CYS A 924 -64.25 -20.30 42.72
CA CYS A 924 -65.02 -21.03 43.72
C CYS A 924 -65.99 -20.13 44.52
N ASP A 925 -67.27 -20.50 44.57
CA ASP A 925 -68.28 -19.82 45.40
C ASP A 925 -68.22 -20.26 46.88
N ARG A 926 -68.79 -19.46 47.79
CA ARG A 926 -68.78 -19.70 49.25
C ARG A 926 -69.48 -20.99 49.74
N LYS A 927 -70.17 -21.75 48.89
CA LYS A 927 -70.63 -23.11 49.20
C LYS A 927 -69.55 -24.16 48.94
N GLN A 928 -68.56 -23.84 48.12
CA GLN A 928 -67.43 -24.70 47.74
C GLN A 928 -66.21 -24.38 48.60
N ARG A 929 -66.01 -23.10 48.95
CA ARG A 929 -64.98 -22.64 49.91
C ARG A 929 -65.27 -23.08 51.35
N ASP A 930 -64.18 -23.28 52.09
CA ASP A 930 -64.08 -23.59 53.52
C ASP A 930 -62.83 -22.83 53.98
N SER A 931 -63.03 -21.60 54.47
CA SER A 931 -61.97 -20.59 54.57
C SER A 931 -61.08 -20.73 55.81
N ASP A 932 -61.48 -21.52 56.81
CA ASP A 932 -60.70 -21.77 58.03
C ASP A 932 -60.42 -23.26 58.32
N ASP A 933 -60.77 -24.17 57.39
CA ASP A 933 -60.55 -25.63 57.45
C ASP A 933 -61.29 -26.34 58.62
N ASP A 934 -62.38 -25.76 59.16
CA ASP A 934 -63.19 -26.36 60.23
C ASP A 934 -64.11 -27.52 59.76
N SER A 935 -64.30 -27.66 58.44
CA SER A 935 -65.23 -28.56 57.73
C SER A 935 -66.69 -28.08 57.56
N ILE A 936 -67.00 -26.80 57.79
CA ILE A 936 -68.25 -26.13 57.46
C ILE A 936 -67.99 -25.00 56.44
N ASN A 937 -68.32 -25.26 55.17
CA ASN A 937 -68.17 -24.30 54.07
C ASN A 937 -68.81 -22.92 54.37
N ASP A 938 -68.14 -21.82 53.97
CA ASP A 938 -68.40 -20.41 54.32
C ASP A 938 -69.88 -19.96 54.26
N TYR A 939 -70.71 -20.58 53.40
CA TYR A 939 -72.14 -20.27 53.28
C TYR A 939 -72.97 -20.71 54.51
N TRP A 940 -72.48 -21.65 55.31
CA TRP A 940 -73.21 -22.26 56.46
C TRP A 940 -72.56 -22.05 57.82
N ASP A 941 -71.36 -21.47 57.86
CA ASP A 941 -70.69 -21.09 59.09
C ASP A 941 -71.18 -19.72 59.61
N ASP A 942 -71.37 -19.60 60.93
CA ASP A 942 -71.72 -18.36 61.64
C ASP A 942 -70.50 -17.78 62.42
N CYS A 943 -69.29 -18.38 62.31
CA CYS A 943 -68.15 -18.18 63.22
C CYS A 943 -66.75 -17.96 62.58
N GLU A 944 -66.67 -17.68 61.27
CA GLU A 944 -65.63 -17.15 60.32
C GLU A 944 -64.11 -17.31 60.60
N SER A 945 -63.66 -17.88 61.72
CA SER A 945 -62.26 -17.99 62.16
C SER A 945 -62.11 -18.95 63.36
N THR A 946 -62.66 -20.15 63.25
CA THR A 946 -62.48 -21.24 64.21
C THR A 946 -61.18 -22.02 63.91
N LEU A 947 -60.54 -22.58 64.94
CA LEU A 947 -59.23 -23.23 64.77
C LEU A 947 -59.37 -24.70 64.37
N VAL A 948 -58.75 -25.07 63.24
CA VAL A 948 -58.67 -26.44 62.69
C VAL A 948 -58.46 -27.50 63.77
N GLY A 949 -59.52 -28.27 64.06
CA GLY A 949 -59.50 -29.40 65.00
C GLY A 949 -60.05 -29.12 66.40
N ASP A 950 -60.54 -27.92 66.70
CA ASP A 950 -61.38 -27.67 67.87
C ASP A 950 -62.77 -28.33 67.74
N VAL A 951 -63.55 -28.35 68.83
CA VAL A 951 -64.86 -29.03 68.88
C VAL A 951 -65.98 -28.03 68.68
N ILE A 952 -66.37 -27.87 67.41
CA ILE A 952 -67.43 -26.98 66.94
C ILE A 952 -68.84 -27.51 67.23
N ASP A 953 -69.84 -26.61 67.20
CA ASP A 953 -71.26 -26.97 67.19
C ASP A 953 -71.84 -27.01 65.76
N ASP A 954 -73.18 -27.15 65.63
CA ASP A 954 -73.85 -27.32 64.34
C ASP A 954 -73.80 -26.04 63.43
N VAL A 955 -73.08 -24.97 63.83
CA VAL A 955 -72.90 -23.69 63.10
C VAL A 955 -71.45 -23.14 63.16
N GLY A 956 -70.43 -23.99 63.36
CA GLY A 956 -69.01 -23.63 63.30
C GLY A 956 -68.39 -23.02 64.58
N CYS A 957 -69.16 -22.87 65.66
CA CYS A 957 -68.71 -22.13 66.85
C CYS A 957 -68.09 -23.02 67.95
N SER A 958 -66.86 -22.71 68.38
CA SER A 958 -66.10 -23.38 69.45
C SER A 958 -66.46 -22.92 70.87
N ASP A 959 -65.91 -23.60 71.90
CA ASP A 959 -66.10 -23.24 73.31
C ASP A 959 -65.16 -22.11 73.84
N ILE A 960 -64.39 -21.49 72.94
CA ILE A 960 -63.48 -20.35 73.25
C ILE A 960 -64.10 -18.99 72.84
N GLN A 961 -65.09 -18.97 71.94
CA GLN A 961 -65.71 -17.75 71.39
C GLN A 961 -66.93 -17.24 72.21
N VAL A 962 -66.92 -17.38 73.54
CA VAL A 962 -68.11 -17.14 74.41
C VAL A 962 -67.81 -16.32 75.67
N ASP A 963 -68.70 -15.36 76.00
CA ASP A 963 -68.72 -14.51 77.21
C ASP A 963 -69.98 -14.85 78.05
N SER A 964 -69.81 -15.24 79.32
CA SER A 964 -70.93 -15.65 80.20
C SER A 964 -71.36 -14.62 81.24
N ASP A 965 -70.59 -13.55 81.45
CA ASP A 965 -70.76 -12.56 82.53
C ASP A 965 -71.11 -11.15 82.01
N SER A 966 -70.91 -10.95 80.70
CA SER A 966 -71.27 -9.80 79.86
C SER A 966 -70.39 -8.56 80.03
N ASP A 967 -69.10 -8.73 80.30
CA ASP A 967 -68.10 -7.66 80.30
C ASP A 967 -67.37 -7.45 78.96
N THR A 968 -67.66 -8.28 77.94
CA THR A 968 -67.09 -8.34 76.56
C THR A 968 -65.78 -9.12 76.37
N VAL A 969 -65.38 -9.91 77.37
CA VAL A 969 -64.18 -10.76 77.38
C VAL A 969 -64.57 -12.26 77.50
N CYS A 970 -63.82 -13.18 76.88
CA CYS A 970 -64.16 -14.62 76.80
C CYS A 970 -63.89 -15.42 78.09
N ASP A 971 -64.81 -16.34 78.41
CA ASP A 971 -64.68 -17.40 79.43
C ASP A 971 -64.10 -18.68 78.82
N GLN A 972 -62.85 -19.04 79.15
CA GLN A 972 -62.28 -20.31 78.67
C GLN A 972 -62.93 -21.54 79.35
N GLY A 973 -63.75 -22.29 78.60
CA GLY A 973 -64.35 -23.55 79.03
C GLY A 973 -65.83 -23.48 79.45
N ALA A 974 -66.57 -22.50 78.95
CA ALA A 974 -68.04 -22.53 78.94
C ALA A 974 -68.57 -23.62 77.97
N ALA A 975 -69.89 -23.83 77.91
CA ALA A 975 -70.47 -24.73 76.90
C ALA A 975 -71.06 -23.88 75.76
N SER A 976 -70.55 -24.03 74.54
CA SER A 976 -71.05 -23.28 73.37
C SER A 976 -72.56 -23.45 73.16
N SER A 977 -73.20 -22.40 72.65
CA SER A 977 -74.64 -22.32 72.36
C SER A 977 -74.93 -21.17 71.38
N GLY A 978 -74.11 -21.04 70.33
CA GLY A 978 -74.21 -20.00 69.30
C GLY A 978 -73.34 -18.74 69.55
N PRO A 979 -73.15 -17.91 68.51
CA PRO A 979 -72.11 -16.89 68.44
C PRO A 979 -72.27 -15.73 69.44
N SER A 980 -71.13 -15.22 69.95
CA SER A 980 -71.05 -14.13 70.92
C SER A 980 -69.98 -13.08 70.52
N ASN A 981 -70.27 -11.80 70.74
CA ASN A 981 -69.42 -10.68 70.29
C ASN A 981 -68.33 -10.33 71.33
N CYS A 982 -67.34 -11.22 71.48
CA CYS A 982 -66.27 -11.13 72.48
C CYS A 982 -64.96 -10.58 71.87
N THR A 983 -64.03 -10.03 72.68
CA THR A 983 -62.85 -9.31 72.13
C THR A 983 -61.47 -9.64 72.71
N SER A 984 -61.37 -10.33 73.85
CA SER A 984 -60.10 -10.82 74.44
C SER A 984 -60.35 -11.97 75.42
N ILE A 985 -59.34 -12.43 76.18
CA ILE A 985 -59.44 -13.53 77.16
C ILE A 985 -59.28 -12.96 78.58
N ASP A 986 -60.17 -13.34 79.52
CA ASP A 986 -60.13 -12.80 80.87
C ASP A 986 -59.13 -13.54 81.77
N THR A 987 -58.37 -12.77 82.55
CA THR A 987 -57.41 -13.27 83.55
C THR A 987 -57.82 -12.92 84.99
N CYS A 988 -58.90 -12.14 85.17
CA CYS A 988 -59.39 -11.60 86.44
C CYS A 988 -60.90 -11.89 86.69
N PRO A 989 -61.38 -13.17 86.67
CA PRO A 989 -62.81 -13.56 86.56
C PRO A 989 -63.66 -13.40 87.83
N ASN A 990 -63.42 -12.35 88.61
CA ASN A 990 -64.20 -11.92 89.78
C ASN A 990 -64.23 -10.37 89.89
N THR A 991 -64.01 -9.64 88.80
CA THR A 991 -64.02 -8.17 88.80
C THR A 991 -65.42 -7.61 89.11
N GLY A 992 -65.49 -6.42 89.71
CA GLY A 992 -66.75 -5.81 90.12
C GLY A 992 -67.53 -5.23 88.93
N VAL A 993 -68.78 -5.66 88.72
CA VAL A 993 -69.64 -5.21 87.61
C VAL A 993 -69.70 -3.67 87.50
N ASN A 994 -69.21 -3.13 86.38
CA ASN A 994 -68.96 -1.69 86.08
C ASN A 994 -67.71 -1.04 86.73
N GLU A 995 -66.71 -1.79 87.18
CA GLU A 995 -65.35 -1.24 87.30
C GLU A 995 -64.67 -1.17 85.91
N SER A 996 -63.76 -0.22 85.72
CA SER A 996 -63.00 -0.08 84.47
C SER A 996 -61.75 -0.96 84.51
N VAL A 997 -61.67 -1.91 83.59
CA VAL A 997 -60.59 -2.90 83.48
C VAL A 997 -59.53 -2.51 82.44
N ASP A 998 -58.38 -3.17 82.50
CA ASP A 998 -57.40 -3.22 81.42
C ASP A 998 -57.73 -4.31 80.38
N VAL A 999 -56.83 -4.52 79.42
CA VAL A 999 -56.95 -5.51 78.33
C VAL A 999 -57.02 -6.98 78.82
N ASN A 1000 -56.70 -7.24 80.08
CA ASN A 1000 -56.65 -8.57 80.69
C ASN A 1000 -57.82 -8.82 81.68
N GLY A 1001 -58.78 -7.90 81.76
CA GLY A 1001 -59.95 -7.96 82.67
C GLY A 1001 -59.69 -7.47 84.11
N CYS A 1002 -58.53 -6.87 84.38
CA CYS A 1002 -58.12 -6.49 85.73
C CYS A 1002 -58.35 -4.98 86.03
N SER A 1003 -58.93 -4.65 87.18
CA SER A 1003 -59.11 -3.26 87.65
C SER A 1003 -57.85 -2.75 88.36
N TRP A 1004 -57.57 -1.43 88.31
CA TRP A 1004 -56.35 -0.81 88.90
C TRP A 1004 -56.12 -1.16 90.40
N ASN A 1005 -57.20 -1.51 91.11
CA ASN A 1005 -57.16 -1.98 92.50
C ASN A 1005 -56.46 -3.35 92.70
N GLN A 1006 -56.23 -4.09 91.62
CA GLN A 1006 -55.67 -5.45 91.57
C GLN A 1006 -54.28 -5.50 90.92
N LEU A 1007 -53.73 -4.33 90.53
CA LEU A 1007 -52.38 -4.20 89.97
C LEU A 1007 -51.34 -3.92 91.07
N ASP A 1008 -50.08 -4.20 90.75
CA ASP A 1008 -48.87 -4.07 91.57
C ASP A 1008 -47.85 -3.34 90.69
N ASP A 1009 -47.90 -2.00 90.69
CA ASP A 1009 -47.27 -1.17 89.64
C ASP A 1009 -45.74 -1.05 89.79
N ASP A 1010 -45.17 -1.34 90.97
CA ASP A 1010 -43.72 -1.32 91.21
C ASP A 1010 -43.09 -2.71 91.48
N GLY A 1011 -43.92 -3.74 91.68
CA GLY A 1011 -43.50 -5.14 91.80
C GLY A 1011 -42.94 -5.51 93.17
N ASP A 1012 -43.32 -4.79 94.24
CA ASP A 1012 -42.88 -5.11 95.61
C ASP A 1012 -43.62 -6.32 96.24
N GLY A 1013 -44.79 -6.68 95.69
CA GLY A 1013 -45.68 -7.74 96.17
C GLY A 1013 -46.92 -7.25 96.92
N ILE A 1014 -47.14 -5.95 97.03
CA ILE A 1014 -48.28 -5.29 97.70
C ILE A 1014 -49.07 -4.46 96.69
N PHE A 1015 -50.17 -5.02 96.16
CA PHE A 1015 -51.07 -4.34 95.23
C PHE A 1015 -51.38 -2.87 95.62
N ASN A 1016 -51.42 -1.98 94.62
CA ASN A 1016 -51.51 -0.51 94.70
C ASN A 1016 -52.50 0.07 95.74
N LYS A 1017 -53.55 -0.69 96.05
CA LYS A 1017 -54.61 -0.37 97.01
C LYS A 1017 -54.17 -0.42 98.48
N PHE A 1018 -53.06 -1.09 98.77
CA PHE A 1018 -52.55 -1.37 100.13
C PHE A 1018 -51.13 -0.83 100.37
N ASP A 1019 -50.38 -0.53 99.31
CA ASP A 1019 -49.12 0.22 99.36
C ASP A 1019 -49.34 1.68 99.87
N GLN A 1020 -48.29 2.25 100.47
CA GLN A 1020 -48.21 3.63 100.96
C GLN A 1020 -46.90 4.33 100.55
N CYS A 1021 -45.97 3.64 99.88
CA CYS A 1021 -44.67 4.16 99.44
C CYS A 1021 -44.32 3.67 98.01
N PRO A 1022 -45.04 4.11 96.95
CA PRO A 1022 -44.84 3.59 95.59
C PRO A 1022 -43.41 3.79 95.07
N GLY A 1023 -42.80 2.72 94.60
CA GLY A 1023 -41.42 2.67 94.09
C GLY A 1023 -40.40 1.99 95.02
N THR A 1024 -40.82 1.08 95.91
CA THR A 1024 -39.98 0.50 96.96
C THR A 1024 -39.64 -0.97 96.70
N MET A 1025 -38.53 -1.21 95.99
CA MET A 1025 -38.12 -2.55 95.53
C MET A 1025 -38.07 -3.62 96.65
N ALA A 1026 -38.68 -4.78 96.38
CA ALA A 1026 -39.12 -5.82 97.31
C ALA A 1026 -38.17 -6.31 98.43
N ASP A 1027 -36.85 -6.17 98.27
CA ASP A 1027 -35.84 -6.94 99.03
C ASP A 1027 -35.72 -6.57 100.53
N SER A 1028 -36.50 -5.58 101.03
CA SER A 1028 -36.72 -5.36 102.48
C SER A 1028 -37.94 -4.46 102.82
N VAL A 1029 -39.07 -4.68 102.14
CA VAL A 1029 -40.34 -3.96 102.35
C VAL A 1029 -41.06 -4.33 103.67
N ALA A 1030 -41.72 -3.35 104.31
CA ALA A 1030 -42.65 -3.58 105.43
C ALA A 1030 -44.10 -3.77 104.92
N PRO A 1031 -45.05 -4.33 105.72
CA PRO A 1031 -46.43 -4.63 105.27
C PRO A 1031 -47.35 -3.44 104.91
N ASN A 1032 -46.78 -2.28 104.59
CA ASN A 1032 -47.41 -1.08 104.06
C ASN A 1032 -46.56 -0.43 102.94
N GLY A 1033 -45.70 -1.22 102.27
CA GLY A 1033 -44.84 -0.82 101.13
C GLY A 1033 -43.54 -0.09 101.48
N CYS A 1034 -43.48 0.59 102.63
CA CYS A 1034 -42.31 1.42 102.97
C CYS A 1034 -41.10 0.61 103.51
N SER A 1035 -39.87 1.01 103.16
CA SER A 1035 -38.63 0.44 103.72
C SER A 1035 -37.99 1.33 104.79
N THR A 1036 -37.10 0.77 105.62
CA THR A 1036 -36.65 1.39 106.88
C THR A 1036 -35.74 2.63 106.76
N TRP A 1037 -35.38 3.07 105.54
CA TRP A 1037 -34.59 4.29 105.32
C TRP A 1037 -35.42 5.45 104.77
N GLN A 1038 -36.68 5.20 104.36
CA GLN A 1038 -37.67 6.21 103.94
C GLN A 1038 -38.48 6.76 105.13
N ALA A 1039 -37.95 6.63 106.36
CA ALA A 1039 -38.59 7.12 107.57
C ALA A 1039 -38.27 8.60 107.82
N ASP A 1040 -39.29 9.40 108.09
CA ASP A 1040 -39.22 10.77 108.61
C ASP A 1040 -39.87 10.74 110.01
N THR A 1041 -39.05 10.84 111.06
CA THR A 1041 -39.47 10.60 112.45
C THR A 1041 -40.04 11.84 113.14
N ASP A 1042 -39.63 13.06 112.75
CA ASP A 1042 -40.16 14.31 113.35
C ASP A 1042 -41.22 15.01 112.49
N GLY A 1043 -41.24 14.76 111.18
CA GLY A 1043 -42.28 15.19 110.23
C GLY A 1043 -41.99 16.52 109.53
N ASP A 1044 -40.73 16.92 109.39
CA ASP A 1044 -40.34 18.16 108.68
C ASP A 1044 -40.34 18.05 107.15
N GLY A 1045 -40.35 16.82 106.61
CA GLY A 1045 -40.28 16.52 105.18
C GLY A 1045 -38.92 16.02 104.68
N VAL A 1046 -37.94 15.76 105.55
CA VAL A 1046 -36.64 15.18 105.20
C VAL A 1046 -36.36 13.92 106.03
N TYR A 1047 -36.18 12.78 105.34
CA TYR A 1047 -35.98 11.48 105.98
C TYR A 1047 -34.73 11.41 106.88
N ASP A 1048 -34.84 10.69 108.00
CA ASP A 1048 -33.86 10.52 109.10
C ASP A 1048 -32.41 10.20 108.65
N ALA A 1049 -32.24 9.61 107.47
CA ALA A 1049 -30.95 9.22 106.92
C ALA A 1049 -30.18 10.37 106.23
N ASN A 1050 -30.90 11.41 105.77
CA ASN A 1050 -30.36 12.57 105.05
C ASN A 1050 -30.61 13.92 105.77
N ASP A 1051 -31.37 13.90 106.85
CA ASP A 1051 -31.55 15.02 107.77
C ASP A 1051 -30.31 15.18 108.68
N GLU A 1052 -29.74 16.38 108.69
CA GLU A 1052 -28.57 16.75 109.50
C GLU A 1052 -28.97 17.46 110.83
N CYS A 1053 -30.27 17.53 111.14
CA CYS A 1053 -30.87 18.46 112.10
C CYS A 1053 -31.95 17.90 113.05
N ALA A 1054 -32.58 16.77 112.75
CA ALA A 1054 -33.17 15.72 113.62
C ALA A 1054 -34.16 16.09 114.74
N ASN A 1055 -34.61 17.34 114.85
CA ASN A 1055 -35.67 17.84 115.76
C ASN A 1055 -36.21 19.18 115.20
N THR A 1056 -36.52 19.24 113.90
CA THR A 1056 -37.13 20.42 113.27
C THR A 1056 -38.64 20.44 113.57
N ASP A 1057 -39.22 21.63 113.76
CA ASP A 1057 -40.66 21.76 114.03
C ASP A 1057 -41.44 21.65 112.70
N PRO A 1058 -42.41 20.72 112.54
CA PRO A 1058 -43.19 20.53 111.31
C PRO A 1058 -43.97 21.75 110.80
N GLN A 1059 -44.00 22.86 111.55
CA GLN A 1059 -44.58 24.14 111.11
C GLN A 1059 -43.53 25.14 110.58
N GLN A 1060 -42.27 24.72 110.44
CA GLN A 1060 -41.19 25.51 109.84
C GLN A 1060 -40.69 24.87 108.54
N VAL A 1061 -40.29 25.71 107.57
CA VAL A 1061 -39.80 25.23 106.28
C VAL A 1061 -38.32 24.88 106.39
N ALA A 1062 -38.02 23.59 106.35
CA ALA A 1062 -36.68 23.05 106.21
C ALA A 1062 -36.11 23.29 104.80
N ASN A 1063 -34.79 23.20 104.68
CA ASN A 1063 -34.09 23.07 103.41
C ASN A 1063 -33.70 21.60 103.19
N SER A 1064 -33.10 21.27 102.04
CA SER A 1064 -32.81 19.90 101.59
C SER A 1064 -31.71 19.13 102.38
N LYS A 1065 -31.55 19.43 103.67
CA LYS A 1065 -30.72 18.77 104.69
C LYS A 1065 -31.47 18.64 106.04
N GLY A 1066 -32.80 18.80 106.07
CA GLY A 1066 -33.66 18.76 107.28
C GLY A 1066 -33.48 19.94 108.23
N CYS A 1067 -32.74 20.96 107.81
CA CYS A 1067 -32.40 22.11 108.63
C CYS A 1067 -33.24 23.34 108.26
N SER A 1068 -33.64 24.15 109.23
CA SER A 1068 -34.32 25.43 108.96
C SER A 1068 -33.43 26.44 108.19
N SER A 1069 -34.03 27.55 107.75
CA SER A 1069 -33.29 28.66 107.11
C SER A 1069 -32.30 29.42 108.03
N GLN A 1070 -32.10 28.97 109.28
CA GLN A 1070 -30.98 29.44 110.12
C GLN A 1070 -29.65 28.70 109.87
N GLN A 1071 -29.61 27.69 108.99
CA GLN A 1071 -28.58 26.63 109.09
C GLN A 1071 -27.78 26.27 107.81
N ASN A 1072 -28.03 26.82 106.60
CA ASN A 1072 -27.38 26.33 105.36
C ASN A 1072 -27.10 27.37 104.25
N GLU A 1073 -25.81 27.63 103.95
CA GLU A 1073 -25.29 28.35 102.75
C GLU A 1073 -24.11 27.51 102.15
N LEU A 1074 -23.89 27.46 100.80
CA LEU A 1074 -22.60 27.27 100.02
C LEU A 1074 -22.62 26.40 98.69
N ILE A 1075 -22.32 27.03 97.51
CA ILE A 1075 -21.38 26.60 96.39
C ILE A 1075 -21.78 25.64 95.18
N GLY A 1076 -21.20 25.89 93.96
CA GLY A 1076 -21.08 25.00 92.74
C GLY A 1076 -20.30 25.63 91.50
N THR A 1077 -20.06 24.88 90.36
CA THR A 1077 -19.76 25.24 88.89
C THR A 1077 -18.42 24.90 88.08
N SER A 1078 -18.56 24.56 86.75
CA SER A 1078 -17.84 24.93 85.44
C SER A 1078 -16.44 24.47 84.82
N SER A 1079 -16.44 23.93 83.56
CA SER A 1079 -15.78 24.28 82.21
C SER A 1079 -14.25 24.35 81.76
N ASN A 1080 -13.92 23.83 80.52
CA ASN A 1080 -13.05 24.32 79.35
C ASN A 1080 -11.46 24.47 79.39
N ASN A 1081 -10.57 24.56 78.34
CA ASN A 1081 -10.53 24.45 76.82
C ASN A 1081 -9.09 24.33 76.11
N GLU A 1082 -9.02 23.86 74.83
CA GLU A 1082 -8.18 24.21 73.59
C GLU A 1082 -6.61 24.12 73.36
N PHE A 1083 -6.20 23.49 72.21
CA PHE A 1083 -5.25 23.83 71.07
C PHE A 1083 -3.78 24.42 71.22
N LEU A 1084 -2.84 24.59 70.22
CA LEU A 1084 -2.69 24.43 68.72
C LEU A 1084 -1.19 24.44 68.18
N SER A 1085 -0.82 23.70 67.10
CA SER A 1085 0.27 23.94 66.06
C SER A 1085 1.80 24.00 66.46
N SER A 1086 2.86 23.90 65.62
CA SER A 1086 3.29 23.33 64.28
C SER A 1086 4.81 23.67 64.03
N LYS A 1087 5.64 23.33 63.00
CA LYS A 1087 5.53 22.57 61.72
C LYS A 1087 6.79 21.72 61.29
N THR A 1088 7.84 22.24 60.60
CA THR A 1088 8.89 21.47 59.82
C THR A 1088 10.25 22.23 59.62
N LEU A 1089 11.43 21.76 59.10
CA LEU A 1089 11.99 20.49 58.51
C LEU A 1089 13.58 20.44 58.62
N VAL A 1090 14.21 19.33 58.17
CA VAL A 1090 15.64 18.96 57.87
C VAL A 1090 16.38 18.18 58.98
N GLY A 1091 16.90 17.00 58.63
CA GLY A 1091 17.18 15.91 59.59
C GLY A 1091 18.65 15.60 59.90
N GLY A 1092 18.87 14.97 61.06
CA GLY A 1092 20.15 14.39 61.46
C GLY A 1092 20.27 14.11 62.97
N ALA A 1093 20.45 12.83 63.34
CA ALA A 1093 20.75 12.34 64.69
C ALA A 1093 19.72 12.66 65.81
N GLY A 1094 20.00 12.21 67.04
CA GLY A 1094 19.10 12.36 68.19
C GLY A 1094 19.83 12.46 69.53
N PHE A 1095 19.10 12.17 70.62
CA PHE A 1095 19.53 12.18 72.04
C PHE A 1095 19.61 13.56 72.75
N VAL A 1096 18.56 13.86 73.53
CA VAL A 1096 18.58 14.52 74.87
C VAL A 1096 19.21 15.93 75.01
N ILE A 1097 18.40 16.98 75.31
CA ILE A 1097 18.63 18.12 76.27
C ILE A 1097 17.61 19.29 76.08
N VAL A 1098 17.05 19.82 77.19
CA VAL A 1098 16.56 21.21 77.49
C VAL A 1098 15.78 22.01 76.40
N LEU A 1099 14.49 22.39 76.58
CA LEU A 1099 13.94 23.58 77.27
C LEU A 1099 14.38 24.98 76.72
N LEU A 1100 13.41 25.85 76.36
CA LEU A 1100 13.56 27.28 75.94
C LEU A 1100 14.23 27.51 74.56
N ALA A 1101 13.89 28.50 73.73
CA ALA A 1101 12.87 29.58 73.72
C ALA A 1101 12.51 29.87 72.24
N ALA A 1102 11.25 30.07 71.82
CA ALA A 1102 10.42 31.28 71.90
C ALA A 1102 10.96 32.53 71.16
N LEU A 1103 10.03 33.33 70.57
CA LEU A 1103 10.22 34.58 69.76
C LEU A 1103 10.61 34.33 68.28
N LEU A 1104 9.97 34.87 67.24
CA LEU A 1104 8.83 35.80 67.08
C LEU A 1104 7.85 35.25 65.98
N LEU A 1105 6.52 35.43 65.98
CA LEU A 1105 5.67 36.64 66.09
C LEU A 1105 5.83 37.59 64.86
N LEU A 1106 4.80 38.09 64.17
CA LEU A 1106 3.33 38.08 64.42
C LEU A 1106 2.50 38.53 63.18
N ARG A 1107 1.19 38.20 63.23
CA ARG A 1107 0.00 38.96 62.74
C ARG A 1107 -0.53 38.85 61.30
N LYS A 1108 -1.79 38.35 61.26
CA LYS A 1108 -2.97 38.83 60.48
C LYS A 1108 -2.92 38.57 58.95
N LYS A 1109 -4.05 38.37 58.25
CA LYS A 1109 -5.49 38.60 58.55
C LYS A 1109 -6.37 37.83 57.54
N ARG A 1110 -7.55 37.30 57.95
CA ARG A 1110 -8.74 37.05 57.08
C ARG A 1110 -8.57 35.97 55.96
N SER A 1111 -9.61 35.43 55.29
CA SER A 1111 -11.09 35.42 55.48
C SER A 1111 -11.81 34.37 54.60
N GLY A 1112 -12.77 33.62 55.15
CA GLY A 1112 -13.89 32.95 54.45
C GLY A 1112 -13.53 31.72 53.59
N THR A 1113 -14.47 30.91 53.06
CA THR A 1113 -15.94 30.69 53.27
C THR A 1113 -16.29 29.43 52.46
N TYR A 1114 -17.08 28.43 52.86
CA TYR A 1114 -18.50 28.44 53.29
C TYR A 1114 -18.81 27.22 54.23
N ASP A 1115 -20.08 26.81 54.38
CA ASP A 1115 -20.61 25.85 55.38
C ASP A 1115 -20.48 24.33 55.04
N GLY A 1116 -20.65 23.46 56.05
CA GLY A 1116 -21.02 22.04 55.88
C GLY A 1116 -20.35 21.05 56.87
N GLU A 1117 -21.14 20.34 57.69
CA GLU A 1117 -20.71 19.16 58.47
C GLU A 1117 -21.57 17.93 58.10
N SER A 1118 -20.95 16.86 57.58
CA SER A 1118 -21.33 15.45 57.84
C SER A 1118 -20.38 14.46 57.15
N GLU A 1119 -19.66 13.69 57.97
CA GLU A 1119 -19.40 12.23 57.95
C GLU A 1119 -19.39 11.37 56.65
N VAL A 1120 -18.69 10.22 56.75
CA VAL A 1120 -18.67 9.02 55.87
C VAL A 1120 -17.70 9.02 54.66
N GLU A 1121 -17.10 7.85 54.40
CA GLU A 1121 -16.20 7.53 53.27
C GLU A 1121 -16.99 7.18 51.99
N TYR A 1122 -16.36 7.27 50.80
CA TYR A 1122 -16.99 6.93 49.52
C TYR A 1122 -16.44 5.63 48.92
N PRO A 1123 -17.24 4.90 48.09
CA PRO A 1123 -17.19 3.45 48.07
C PRO A 1123 -16.68 2.82 46.76
N ASN A 1124 -16.56 1.49 46.76
CA ASN A 1124 -16.57 0.70 45.53
C ASN A 1124 -18.02 0.59 44.99
N TYR A 1125 -18.13 0.38 43.68
CA TYR A 1125 -19.37 0.36 42.90
C TYR A 1125 -20.24 -0.89 43.15
N ALA A 1126 -21.53 -0.76 42.82
CA ALA A 1126 -22.51 -1.85 42.83
C ALA A 1126 -23.33 -1.83 41.53
N THR A 1127 -23.68 -3.00 41.02
CA THR A 1127 -24.38 -3.16 39.73
C THR A 1127 -25.85 -2.77 39.85
N ARG A 1128 -26.34 -1.90 38.97
CA ARG A 1128 -27.76 -1.48 38.91
C ARG A 1128 -28.52 -2.43 37.99
N GLY A 1129 -29.45 -3.22 38.55
CA GLY A 1129 -30.20 -4.23 37.80
C GLY A 1129 -31.49 -3.72 37.14
N ASN A 1130 -32.02 -4.50 36.20
CA ASN A 1130 -33.31 -4.25 35.55
C ASN A 1130 -34.47 -4.36 36.56
N MET A 1131 -35.60 -3.71 36.24
CA MET A 1131 -36.75 -3.63 37.15
C MET A 1131 -37.33 -5.02 37.49
N ARG A 1132 -37.72 -5.20 38.76
CA ARG A 1132 -38.55 -6.31 39.25
C ARG A 1132 -39.77 -5.74 39.95
N GLU A 1133 -40.94 -6.35 39.77
CA GLU A 1133 -42.22 -5.90 40.34
C GLU A 1133 -42.54 -4.41 40.03
N GLY A 1134 -42.07 -3.89 38.89
CA GLY A 1134 -42.26 -2.49 38.49
C GLY A 1134 -41.52 -1.46 39.37
N ARG A 1135 -40.47 -1.85 40.10
CA ARG A 1135 -39.73 -0.98 41.03
C ARG A 1135 -38.22 -0.99 40.74
N GLU A 1136 -37.55 0.07 41.19
CA GLU A 1136 -36.10 0.21 41.17
C GLU A 1136 -35.50 -0.58 42.34
N TRP A 1137 -34.50 -1.45 42.09
CA TRP A 1137 -33.86 -2.32 43.09
C TRP A 1137 -32.34 -2.17 43.12
N LEU A 1138 -31.72 -2.48 44.25
CA LEU A 1138 -30.26 -2.48 44.46
C LEU A 1138 -29.85 -3.52 45.53
N GLU A 1139 -28.73 -4.21 45.32
CA GLU A 1139 -28.09 -5.13 46.29
C GLU A 1139 -26.83 -4.47 46.86
N TYR A 1140 -26.56 -4.57 48.17
CA TYR A 1140 -25.30 -4.06 48.72
C TYR A 1140 -24.86 -4.72 50.05
N PRO A 1141 -23.59 -5.19 50.16
CA PRO A 1141 -22.59 -5.32 49.09
C PRO A 1141 -22.94 -6.46 48.13
N GLN A 1142 -22.28 -6.50 46.96
CA GLN A 1142 -22.50 -7.54 45.95
C GLN A 1142 -22.27 -8.96 46.51
N GLY A 1143 -23.25 -9.85 46.38
CA GLY A 1143 -23.20 -11.21 46.93
C GLY A 1143 -23.48 -11.29 48.44
N SER A 1144 -24.38 -10.45 48.95
CA SER A 1144 -24.84 -10.44 50.35
C SER A 1144 -26.27 -10.95 50.55
N ASP A 1145 -27.06 -11.05 49.48
CA ASP A 1145 -28.50 -11.32 49.51
C ASP A 1145 -29.34 -10.30 50.32
N GLU A 1146 -28.80 -9.12 50.64
CA GLU A 1146 -29.54 -8.01 51.27
C GLU A 1146 -29.94 -6.97 50.20
N TRP A 1147 -31.26 -6.91 49.92
CA TRP A 1147 -31.85 -6.17 48.80
C TRP A 1147 -32.63 -4.94 49.26
N PHE A 1148 -32.62 -3.89 48.44
CA PHE A 1148 -33.35 -2.65 48.68
C PHE A 1148 -34.22 -2.32 47.46
N TYR A 1149 -35.47 -1.91 47.69
CA TYR A 1149 -36.32 -1.32 46.64
C TYR A 1149 -36.69 0.11 46.95
N ARG A 1150 -36.98 0.90 45.92
CA ARG A 1150 -37.42 2.28 46.09
C ARG A 1150 -38.94 2.38 46.15
N ASP A 1151 -39.48 2.91 47.23
CA ASP A 1151 -40.91 3.12 47.41
C ASP A 1151 -41.41 4.26 46.49
N PRO A 1152 -42.37 4.02 45.58
CA PRO A 1152 -42.79 5.06 44.62
C PRO A 1152 -43.44 6.28 45.28
N SER A 1153 -44.10 6.10 46.43
CA SER A 1153 -44.92 7.13 47.10
C SER A 1153 -44.11 8.08 47.99
N THR A 1154 -43.03 7.58 48.59
CA THR A 1154 -42.15 8.32 49.51
C THR A 1154 -40.76 8.60 48.90
N GLN A 1155 -40.42 7.92 47.80
CA GLN A 1155 -39.13 8.00 47.09
C GLN A 1155 -37.90 7.53 47.90
N GLN A 1156 -38.13 6.91 49.07
CA GLN A 1156 -37.10 6.36 49.94
C GLN A 1156 -36.81 4.88 49.63
N TRP A 1157 -35.61 4.42 50.00
CA TRP A 1157 -35.20 3.03 49.86
C TRP A 1157 -35.63 2.20 51.08
N VAL A 1158 -36.32 1.10 50.82
CA VAL A 1158 -36.83 0.15 51.81
C VAL A 1158 -36.03 -1.14 51.70
N HIS A 1159 -35.45 -1.58 52.81
CA HIS A 1159 -34.69 -2.83 52.91
C HIS A 1159 -35.63 -4.04 52.99
N ARG A 1160 -35.34 -5.10 52.24
CA ARG A 1160 -36.07 -6.38 52.25
C ARG A 1160 -35.06 -7.54 52.35
N LYS A 1161 -35.29 -8.41 53.32
CA LYS A 1161 -34.67 -9.73 53.44
C LYS A 1161 -35.59 -10.81 52.88
#